data_AF-A0A6N9QZZ8-F1
#
_entry.id   AF-A0A6N9QZZ8-F1
#
_cell.length_a   1.000
_cell.length_b   1.000
_cell.length_c   1.000
_cell.angle_alpha   90.00
_cell.angle_beta   90.00
_cell.angle_gamma   90.00
#
_symmetry.space_group_name_H-M   'P 1'
#
loop_
_entity.id
_entity.type
_entity.pdbx_description
1 polymer ?
#
loop_
_entity_poly.entity_id
_entity_poly.type
_entity_poly.pdbx_seq_one_letter_code
_entity_poly.pdbx_strand_id
1 'polypeptide(L)'
;MNKSATGPDRTRTLHVHHDVAGFGEALRRDYAGEHHVPIGDGRHLKLRVSGAVSHHEGAVPVFFAAGRESSSGATQFWGSAIGRRVAHGFVELADPSLEFADSLKMGWYAGMEGTRAGDVILTVLDTMARVWGRELVLVGGADGAFAALSYASRMRTAGSAFVWNPPTDLGSYNRQLVDAYLRLAHPTTFEEEVSPAQWQDRRRVQFRRAGITENLNDPRLHRPGRIDRLLYLQNQSDWRTVAHCAPYVAAHGILHLGTGSYMIDPQHCVQVCDWGAGHAPLGPDALAESLRSFLTNEETPLEIGRRLALNTCRSRENLAKAPRDLRNLRDSIAPLVHAEYANLSGIVEVSMGGDIKAGYGGLRFGVQQLAAGKSEQLAWYSDATSIPVEPRRVRHDGELKLIVRDGMNNTLAVLPVERKDPSLPELKAFIYGSCVTRDAFNLSGMPAVADYVARSPLLSAMGEKPDLGDVDGSPRQLSSAFQRRMVERDLNKSLPTLLEETPHHLMIVDLIDERLAVHVDDTGAYTKSNEAKEAGLHKDSGTEFTPLSPGFMPLWDDAVAKFAELVQPERVILNKIYWAEMDNHGEGLEPQYPVRAHNEALRAMYATFEARIPCHVISYPDEILVADREHRWNLTPFHYVSGVYQHFRDELVRLVSDL
;
A
#
# COMPACT_ATOMS: atom_id res chain seq x y z
N MET A 1 -7.72 -49.71 30.86
CA MET A 1 -7.13 -51.05 30.64
C MET A 1 -7.95 -51.78 29.58
N ASN A 2 -7.41 -51.91 28.37
CA ASN A 2 -7.35 -53.14 27.57
C ASN A 2 -6.68 -52.79 26.23
N LYS A 3 -5.45 -53.28 26.05
CA LYS A 3 -4.73 -53.27 24.77
C LYS A 3 -5.22 -54.47 23.94
N SER A 4 -5.98 -54.23 22.87
CA SER A 4 -6.10 -55.08 21.67
C SER A 4 -7.03 -54.35 20.68
N ALA A 5 -6.77 -54.16 19.39
CA ALA A 5 -5.80 -54.74 18.49
C ALA A 5 -5.41 -53.69 17.44
N THR A 6 -4.13 -53.33 17.37
CA THR A 6 -3.56 -52.72 16.17
C THR A 6 -3.37 -53.83 15.15
N GLY A 7 -4.33 -53.99 14.24
CA GLY A 7 -4.11 -54.73 13.00
C GLY A 7 -2.99 -54.06 12.17
N PRO A 8 -2.43 -54.75 11.16
CA PRO A 8 -1.43 -54.15 10.28
C PRO A 8 -1.96 -52.83 9.72
N ASP A 9 -1.11 -51.81 9.64
CA ASP A 9 -1.43 -50.48 9.12
C ASP A 9 -2.01 -50.59 7.70
N ARG A 10 -3.35 -50.73 7.60
CA ARG A 10 -4.09 -50.97 6.36
C ARG A 10 -4.00 -49.79 5.37
N THR A 11 -3.39 -48.67 5.78
CA THR A 11 -3.23 -47.46 4.96
C THR A 11 -2.25 -47.59 3.79
N ARG A 12 -1.47 -48.69 3.72
CA ARG A 12 -0.48 -48.94 2.66
C ARG A 12 -0.96 -49.82 1.50
N THR A 13 -2.19 -50.32 1.55
CA THR A 13 -2.73 -51.19 0.49
C THR A 13 -3.19 -50.33 -0.70
N LEU A 14 -2.69 -50.64 -1.90
CA LEU A 14 -3.10 -49.98 -3.13
C LEU A 14 -4.17 -50.81 -3.85
N HIS A 15 -5.28 -50.18 -4.20
CA HIS A 15 -6.39 -50.76 -4.95
C HIS A 15 -6.57 -49.98 -6.25
N VAL A 16 -6.31 -50.61 -7.40
CA VAL A 16 -6.53 -50.01 -8.72
C VAL A 16 -7.84 -50.56 -9.28
N HIS A 17 -8.77 -49.67 -9.65
CA HIS A 17 -10.11 -50.04 -10.08
C HIS A 17 -10.26 -49.89 -11.59
N HIS A 18 -11.10 -50.73 -12.21
CA HIS A 18 -11.43 -50.59 -13.63
C HIS A 18 -12.43 -49.45 -13.89
N ASP A 19 -13.28 -49.14 -12.91
CA ASP A 19 -14.29 -48.09 -12.96
C ASP A 19 -14.76 -47.72 -11.54
N VAL A 20 -15.73 -46.81 -11.45
CA VAL A 20 -16.32 -46.37 -10.17
C VAL A 20 -17.14 -47.50 -9.51
N ALA A 21 -17.69 -48.44 -10.29
CA ALA A 21 -18.49 -49.54 -9.74
C ALA A 21 -17.60 -50.54 -8.97
N GLY A 22 -16.44 -50.90 -9.53
CA GLY A 22 -15.43 -51.71 -8.85
C GLY A 22 -14.93 -51.05 -7.56
N PHE A 23 -14.76 -49.72 -7.58
CA PHE A 23 -14.47 -48.95 -6.37
C PHE A 23 -15.59 -49.11 -5.32
N GLY A 24 -16.87 -48.99 -5.73
CA GLY A 24 -18.01 -49.23 -4.84
C GLY A 24 -18.05 -50.63 -4.24
N GLU A 25 -17.71 -51.67 -5.00
CA GLU A 25 -17.58 -53.05 -4.48
C GLU A 25 -16.47 -53.18 -3.44
N ALA A 26 -15.33 -52.52 -3.67
CA ALA A 26 -14.23 -52.51 -2.71
C ALA A 26 -14.66 -51.83 -1.39
N LEU A 27 -15.41 -50.73 -1.46
CA LEU A 27 -15.95 -50.06 -0.28
C LEU A 27 -16.95 -50.93 0.48
N ARG A 28 -17.82 -51.69 -0.19
CA ARG A 28 -18.76 -52.62 0.47
C ARG A 28 -18.05 -53.73 1.25
N ARG A 29 -16.81 -54.03 0.87
CA ARG A 29 -15.94 -55.01 1.54
C ARG A 29 -15.02 -54.37 2.59
N ASP A 30 -15.21 -53.08 2.89
CA ASP A 30 -14.43 -52.30 3.85
C ASP A 30 -12.93 -52.28 3.55
N TYR A 31 -12.59 -52.22 2.27
CA TYR A 31 -11.20 -52.08 1.85
C TYR A 31 -10.73 -50.65 2.17
N ALA A 32 -9.83 -50.55 3.15
CA ALA A 32 -9.07 -49.35 3.45
C ALA A 32 -7.77 -49.31 2.62
N GLY A 33 -7.16 -48.13 2.52
CA GLY A 33 -5.94 -47.90 1.76
C GLY A 33 -6.10 -46.85 0.68
N GLU A 34 -5.22 -46.87 -0.31
CA GLU A 34 -5.22 -45.96 -1.45
C GLU A 34 -6.01 -46.58 -2.61
N HIS A 35 -6.93 -45.82 -3.21
CA HIS A 35 -7.78 -46.26 -4.31
C HIS A 35 -7.52 -45.37 -5.52
N HIS A 36 -7.25 -46.00 -6.67
CA HIS A 36 -7.04 -45.34 -7.96
C HIS A 36 -8.24 -45.62 -8.85
N VAL A 37 -9.04 -44.59 -9.12
CA VAL A 37 -10.27 -44.68 -9.92
C VAL A 37 -10.05 -43.98 -11.26
N PRO A 38 -10.26 -44.63 -12.42
CA PRO A 38 -9.88 -44.07 -13.70
C PRO A 38 -10.72 -42.84 -14.05
N ILE A 39 -10.04 -41.77 -14.50
CA ILE A 39 -10.67 -40.51 -14.95
C ILE A 39 -10.64 -40.34 -16.48
N GLY A 40 -10.05 -41.30 -17.19
CA GLY A 40 -9.82 -41.23 -18.64
C GLY A 40 -8.35 -41.02 -18.97
N ASP A 41 -7.99 -41.30 -20.23
CA ASP A 41 -6.65 -41.12 -20.78
C ASP A 41 -5.51 -41.78 -19.96
N GLY A 42 -5.77 -42.98 -19.42
CA GLY A 42 -4.82 -43.72 -18.59
C GLY A 42 -4.56 -43.12 -17.19
N ARG A 43 -5.28 -42.06 -16.81
CA ARG A 43 -5.11 -41.36 -15.52
C ARG A 43 -6.15 -41.80 -14.50
N HIS A 44 -5.83 -41.54 -13.23
CA HIS A 44 -6.66 -41.93 -12.09
C HIS A 44 -6.88 -40.76 -11.13
N LEU A 45 -8.09 -40.68 -10.57
CA LEU A 45 -8.37 -40.01 -9.32
C LEU A 45 -7.82 -40.88 -8.19
N LYS A 46 -6.94 -40.31 -7.36
CA LYS A 46 -6.41 -40.98 -6.19
C LYS A 46 -7.11 -40.49 -4.94
N LEU A 47 -7.59 -41.43 -4.14
CA LEU A 47 -8.15 -41.15 -2.83
C LEU A 47 -7.62 -42.16 -1.81
N ARG A 48 -7.57 -41.76 -0.54
CA ARG A 48 -7.18 -42.63 0.57
C ARG A 48 -8.33 -42.78 1.54
N VAL A 49 -8.75 -44.01 1.78
CA VAL A 49 -9.72 -44.38 2.82
C VAL A 49 -8.96 -44.83 4.06
N SER A 50 -9.13 -44.10 5.15
CA SER A 50 -8.45 -44.36 6.43
C SER A 50 -9.46 -44.71 7.52
N GLY A 51 -9.09 -45.65 8.40
CA GLY A 51 -9.94 -46.07 9.52
C GLY A 51 -11.12 -46.95 9.09
N ALA A 52 -12.08 -47.15 10.00
CA ALA A 52 -13.19 -48.08 9.84
C ALA A 52 -14.49 -47.35 9.49
N VAL A 53 -14.62 -46.86 8.25
CA VAL A 53 -15.76 -46.00 7.86
C VAL A 53 -17.13 -46.69 8.03
N SER A 54 -17.25 -47.98 7.73
CA SER A 54 -18.51 -48.72 7.78
C SER A 54 -19.01 -49.10 9.18
N HIS A 55 -18.17 -49.00 10.21
CA HIS A 55 -18.47 -49.52 11.55
C HIS A 55 -18.89 -48.46 12.57
N HIS A 56 -19.11 -47.21 12.14
CA HIS A 56 -19.42 -46.09 13.02
C HIS A 56 -20.58 -45.24 12.49
N GLU A 57 -21.33 -44.63 13.42
CA GLU A 57 -22.43 -43.70 13.13
C GLU A 57 -21.91 -42.26 12.87
N GLY A 58 -22.79 -41.38 12.36
CA GLY A 58 -22.50 -39.97 12.05
C GLY A 58 -22.12 -39.70 10.59
N ALA A 59 -21.64 -38.50 10.25
CA ALA A 59 -21.18 -38.20 8.90
C ALA A 59 -19.71 -38.61 8.66
N VAL A 60 -19.32 -38.78 7.39
CA VAL A 60 -17.94 -39.13 7.00
C VAL A 60 -17.22 -37.91 6.45
N PRO A 61 -16.10 -37.45 7.05
CA PRO A 61 -15.33 -36.34 6.51
C PRO A 61 -14.53 -36.77 5.28
N VAL A 62 -14.60 -35.95 4.23
CA VAL A 62 -13.88 -36.10 2.97
C VAL A 62 -13.03 -34.85 2.75
N PHE A 63 -11.72 -34.99 2.85
CA PHE A 63 -10.78 -33.88 2.83
C PHE A 63 -10.27 -33.58 1.42
N PHE A 64 -10.39 -32.31 1.04
CA PHE A 64 -9.80 -31.74 -0.17
C PHE A 64 -8.57 -30.93 0.21
N ALA A 65 -7.40 -31.36 -0.27
CA ALA A 65 -6.16 -30.61 -0.14
C ALA A 65 -6.22 -29.26 -0.86
N ALA A 66 -5.55 -28.25 -0.30
CA ALA A 66 -5.25 -26.99 -0.99
C ALA A 66 -4.12 -27.19 -2.03
N GLY A 67 -3.73 -26.12 -2.73
CA GLY A 67 -2.59 -26.13 -3.66
C GLY A 67 -1.24 -26.49 -3.01
N ARG A 68 -0.24 -26.83 -3.83
CA ARG A 68 1.10 -27.20 -3.38
C ARG A 68 1.98 -25.96 -3.16
N GLU A 69 2.73 -25.95 -2.06
CA GLU A 69 3.76 -24.93 -1.83
C GLU A 69 5.02 -25.17 -2.69
N SER A 70 5.35 -26.43 -2.97
CA SER A 70 6.51 -26.84 -3.78
C SER A 70 6.12 -27.79 -4.92
N SER A 71 6.86 -27.68 -6.02
CA SER A 71 6.76 -28.56 -7.19
C SER A 71 7.42 -29.90 -6.90
N SER A 72 6.64 -30.81 -6.33
CA SER A 72 6.99 -32.23 -6.18
C SER A 72 5.97 -33.08 -6.93
N GLY A 73 6.43 -34.10 -7.66
CA GLY A 73 5.57 -35.03 -8.41
C GLY A 73 4.85 -36.08 -7.54
N ALA A 74 4.91 -35.95 -6.22
CA ALA A 74 4.25 -36.87 -5.30
C ALA A 74 2.76 -36.53 -5.14
N THR A 75 1.92 -37.57 -5.12
CA THR A 75 0.50 -37.44 -4.77
C THR A 75 0.36 -36.83 -3.37
N GLN A 76 -0.41 -35.76 -3.26
CA GLN A 76 -0.63 -35.05 -2.01
C GLN A 76 -2.02 -35.37 -1.44
N PHE A 77 -2.00 -36.03 -0.29
CA PHE A 77 -3.17 -36.18 0.56
C PHE A 77 -3.06 -35.23 1.74
N TRP A 78 -4.18 -34.61 2.10
CA TRP A 78 -4.29 -33.71 3.23
C TRP A 78 -5.49 -34.10 4.08
N GLY A 79 -5.41 -33.86 5.39
CA GLY A 79 -6.49 -34.13 6.33
C GLY A 79 -6.17 -35.20 7.36
N SER A 80 -5.16 -36.06 7.14
CA SER A 80 -4.75 -37.14 8.05
C SER A 80 -4.62 -36.74 9.53
N ALA A 81 -4.00 -35.59 9.82
CA ALA A 81 -3.81 -35.11 11.19
C ALA A 81 -5.13 -34.73 11.87
N ILE A 82 -6.02 -34.03 11.16
CA ILE A 82 -7.33 -33.64 11.70
C ILE A 82 -8.33 -34.80 11.69
N GLY A 83 -8.36 -35.59 10.61
CA GLY A 83 -9.21 -36.78 10.46
C GLY A 83 -9.07 -37.74 11.63
N ARG A 84 -7.83 -38.08 12.02
CA ARG A 84 -7.54 -38.92 13.19
C ARG A 84 -8.01 -38.36 14.53
N ARG A 85 -8.23 -37.04 14.63
CA ARG A 85 -8.70 -36.35 15.85
C ARG A 85 -10.23 -36.25 15.93
N VAL A 86 -10.92 -36.30 14.79
CA VAL A 86 -12.35 -35.97 14.71
C VAL A 86 -13.24 -37.15 14.32
N ALA A 87 -12.68 -38.18 13.67
CA ALA A 87 -13.46 -39.30 13.17
C ALA A 87 -12.70 -40.64 13.27
N HIS A 88 -13.46 -41.73 13.36
CA HIS A 88 -12.93 -43.09 13.32
C HIS A 88 -12.60 -43.58 11.91
N GLY A 89 -13.13 -42.90 10.89
CA GLY A 89 -12.81 -43.14 9.49
C GLY A 89 -13.01 -41.86 8.67
N PHE A 90 -12.17 -41.67 7.66
CA PHE A 90 -12.17 -40.47 6.82
C PHE A 90 -11.58 -40.77 5.44
N VAL A 91 -11.84 -39.86 4.49
CA VAL A 91 -11.33 -39.96 3.13
C VAL A 91 -10.49 -38.73 2.81
N GLU A 92 -9.35 -38.93 2.15
CA GLU A 92 -8.52 -37.85 1.59
C GLU A 92 -8.55 -37.95 0.06
N LEU A 93 -8.88 -36.88 -0.64
CA LEU A 93 -8.81 -36.82 -2.11
C LEU A 93 -7.56 -36.04 -2.52
N ALA A 94 -6.85 -36.55 -3.54
CA ALA A 94 -5.81 -35.80 -4.21
C ALA A 94 -6.37 -35.10 -5.45
N ASP A 95 -5.96 -33.86 -5.70
CA ASP A 95 -6.35 -33.13 -6.91
C ASP A 95 -5.66 -33.76 -8.14
N PRO A 96 -6.43 -34.36 -9.06
CA PRO A 96 -5.85 -35.04 -10.22
C PRO A 96 -5.12 -34.07 -11.16
N SER A 97 -5.45 -32.78 -11.12
CA SER A 97 -4.80 -31.75 -11.95
C SER A 97 -3.34 -31.53 -11.55
N LEU A 98 -3.03 -31.66 -10.26
CA LEU A 98 -1.67 -31.47 -9.74
C LEU A 98 -0.73 -32.64 -10.07
N GLU A 99 -1.25 -33.76 -10.54
CA GLU A 99 -0.44 -34.89 -11.03
C GLU A 99 -0.06 -34.74 -12.50
N PHE A 100 -0.67 -33.77 -13.20
CA PHE A 100 -0.44 -33.58 -14.62
C PHE A 100 0.90 -32.90 -14.91
N ALA A 101 1.27 -31.91 -14.12
CA ALA A 101 2.52 -31.18 -14.28
C ALA A 101 3.10 -30.82 -12.92
N ASP A 102 4.35 -31.22 -12.66
CA ASP A 102 5.02 -30.98 -11.38
C ASP A 102 5.13 -29.49 -11.03
N SER A 103 5.14 -28.61 -12.05
CA SER A 103 5.18 -27.16 -11.89
C SER A 103 3.82 -26.54 -11.56
N LEU A 104 2.73 -27.29 -11.68
CA LEU A 104 1.39 -26.79 -11.38
C LEU A 104 1.16 -26.77 -9.87
N LYS A 105 0.95 -25.57 -9.32
CA LYS A 105 0.71 -25.39 -7.89
C LYS A 105 -0.76 -25.56 -7.50
N MET A 106 -1.70 -25.27 -8.40
CA MET A 106 -3.13 -25.22 -8.10
C MET A 106 -3.98 -25.79 -9.24
N GLY A 107 -4.97 -26.61 -8.89
CA GLY A 107 -5.86 -27.27 -9.84
C GLY A 107 -7.35 -27.20 -9.50
N TRP A 108 -7.69 -26.81 -8.27
CA TRP A 108 -9.08 -26.68 -7.77
C TRP A 108 -9.97 -27.89 -8.00
N TYR A 109 -9.37 -29.08 -8.20
CA TYR A 109 -10.08 -30.30 -8.60
C TYR A 109 -10.90 -30.11 -9.89
N ALA A 110 -10.51 -29.14 -10.73
CA ALA A 110 -11.20 -28.81 -11.97
C ALA A 110 -10.84 -29.77 -13.12
N GLY A 111 -9.80 -30.59 -12.95
CA GLY A 111 -9.40 -31.61 -13.91
C GLY A 111 -8.53 -31.07 -15.02
N MET A 112 -8.43 -31.83 -16.11
CA MET A 112 -7.62 -31.51 -17.28
C MET A 112 -8.29 -32.01 -18.55
N GLU A 113 -7.92 -31.39 -19.67
CA GLU A 113 -8.35 -31.75 -21.00
C GLU A 113 -8.13 -33.25 -21.27
N GLY A 114 -9.07 -33.87 -21.98
CA GLY A 114 -9.05 -35.31 -22.28
C GLY A 114 -9.55 -36.21 -21.14
N THR A 115 -9.83 -35.67 -19.95
CA THR A 115 -10.36 -36.46 -18.81
C THR A 115 -11.78 -36.06 -18.43
N ARG A 116 -12.42 -36.92 -17.63
CA ARG A 116 -13.73 -36.67 -17.00
C ARG A 116 -13.59 -36.49 -15.50
N ALA A 117 -12.53 -35.84 -15.04
CA ALA A 117 -12.16 -35.78 -13.62
C ALA A 117 -13.31 -35.29 -12.73
N GLY A 118 -13.97 -34.17 -13.10
CA GLY A 118 -15.06 -33.61 -12.30
C GLY A 118 -16.28 -34.53 -12.19
N ASP A 119 -16.69 -35.18 -13.29
CA ASP A 119 -17.80 -36.14 -13.28
C ASP A 119 -17.47 -37.39 -12.48
N VAL A 120 -16.23 -37.88 -12.57
CA VAL A 120 -15.77 -39.04 -11.82
C VAL A 120 -15.67 -38.73 -10.33
N ILE A 121 -15.14 -37.56 -9.93
CA ILE A 121 -15.13 -37.12 -8.53
C ILE A 121 -16.55 -37.12 -7.99
N LEU A 122 -17.50 -36.50 -8.70
CA LEU A 122 -18.89 -36.45 -8.25
C LEU A 122 -19.52 -37.85 -8.12
N THR A 123 -19.26 -38.73 -9.10
CA THR A 123 -19.77 -40.11 -9.07
C THR A 123 -19.13 -40.93 -7.95
N VAL A 124 -17.85 -40.70 -7.63
CA VAL A 124 -17.14 -41.32 -6.52
C VAL A 124 -17.72 -40.86 -5.18
N LEU A 125 -17.98 -39.56 -5.01
CA LEU A 125 -18.64 -39.01 -3.82
C LEU A 125 -20.05 -39.60 -3.63
N ASP A 126 -20.89 -39.59 -4.66
CA ASP A 126 -22.23 -40.18 -4.61
C ASP A 126 -22.19 -41.70 -4.33
N THR A 127 -21.20 -42.41 -4.88
CA THR A 127 -20.99 -43.84 -4.63
C THR A 127 -20.60 -44.09 -3.17
N MET A 128 -19.67 -43.32 -2.61
CA MET A 128 -19.25 -43.41 -1.20
C MET A 128 -20.44 -43.21 -0.26
N ALA A 129 -21.17 -42.11 -0.43
CA ALA A 129 -22.33 -41.78 0.38
C ALA A 129 -23.39 -42.91 0.35
N ARG A 130 -23.66 -43.45 -0.85
CA ARG A 130 -24.65 -44.51 -1.06
C ARG A 130 -24.21 -45.86 -0.49
N VAL A 131 -22.95 -46.24 -0.67
CA VAL A 131 -22.41 -47.52 -0.17
C VAL A 131 -22.39 -47.53 1.35
N TRP A 132 -21.96 -46.43 1.98
CA TRP A 132 -21.95 -46.34 3.43
C TRP A 132 -23.31 -46.01 4.03
N GLY A 133 -24.25 -45.46 3.25
CA GLY A 133 -25.54 -45.00 3.73
C GLY A 133 -25.41 -43.81 4.68
N ARG A 134 -24.39 -42.97 4.47
CA ARG A 134 -23.98 -41.87 5.38
C ARG A 134 -23.82 -40.57 4.61
N GLU A 135 -24.11 -39.48 5.28
CA GLU A 135 -23.77 -38.13 4.82
C GLU A 135 -22.25 -37.99 4.67
N LEU A 136 -21.81 -37.34 3.58
CA LEU A 136 -20.42 -36.91 3.43
C LEU A 136 -20.30 -35.43 3.80
N VAL A 137 -19.34 -35.11 4.67
CA VAL A 137 -18.95 -33.72 4.94
C VAL A 137 -17.69 -33.44 4.13
N LEU A 138 -17.82 -32.63 3.09
CA LEU A 138 -16.71 -32.20 2.26
C LEU A 138 -15.96 -31.07 2.99
N VAL A 139 -14.69 -31.34 3.33
CA VAL A 139 -13.86 -30.47 4.16
C VAL A 139 -12.73 -29.89 3.32
N GLY A 140 -12.55 -28.57 3.34
CA GLY A 140 -11.47 -27.93 2.60
C GLY A 140 -11.11 -26.54 3.10
N GLY A 141 -9.83 -26.21 3.03
CA GLY A 141 -9.30 -24.87 3.26
C GLY A 141 -8.78 -24.25 1.99
N ALA A 142 -8.85 -22.92 1.89
CA ALA A 142 -8.34 -22.17 0.74
C ALA A 142 -8.83 -22.78 -0.58
N ASP A 143 -7.94 -23.20 -1.49
CA ASP A 143 -8.34 -23.71 -2.80
C ASP A 143 -9.14 -25.03 -2.75
N GLY A 144 -8.86 -25.91 -1.78
CA GLY A 144 -9.64 -27.15 -1.59
C GLY A 144 -11.08 -26.88 -1.17
N ALA A 145 -11.32 -25.72 -0.55
CA ALA A 145 -12.63 -25.27 -0.14
C ALA A 145 -13.55 -24.94 -1.34
N PHE A 146 -12.99 -24.44 -2.45
CA PHE A 146 -13.74 -24.22 -3.69
C PHE A 146 -14.34 -25.54 -4.20
N ALA A 147 -13.52 -26.60 -4.24
CA ALA A 147 -13.95 -27.92 -4.66
C ALA A 147 -15.03 -28.49 -3.72
N ALA A 148 -14.83 -28.39 -2.40
CA ALA A 148 -15.81 -28.84 -1.42
C ALA A 148 -17.17 -28.15 -1.61
N LEU A 149 -17.21 -26.82 -1.77
CA LEU A 149 -18.44 -26.08 -2.04
C LEU A 149 -19.09 -26.49 -3.37
N SER A 150 -18.29 -26.57 -4.43
CA SER A 150 -18.76 -26.91 -5.78
C SER A 150 -19.38 -28.29 -5.81
N TYR A 151 -18.66 -29.32 -5.33
CA TYR A 151 -19.12 -30.69 -5.35
C TYR A 151 -20.28 -30.95 -4.40
N ALA A 152 -20.27 -30.41 -3.17
CA ALA A 152 -21.37 -30.61 -2.23
C ALA A 152 -22.71 -30.13 -2.82
N SER A 153 -22.72 -28.98 -3.50
CA SER A 153 -23.94 -28.44 -4.14
C SER A 153 -24.45 -29.23 -5.36
N ARG A 154 -23.63 -30.17 -5.87
CA ARG A 154 -23.89 -30.97 -7.07
C ARG A 154 -24.12 -32.45 -6.76
N MET A 155 -23.84 -32.91 -5.54
CA MET A 155 -24.09 -34.28 -5.11
C MET A 155 -25.58 -34.62 -5.23
N ARG A 156 -25.88 -35.89 -5.50
CA ARG A 156 -27.24 -36.42 -5.55
C ARG A 156 -27.62 -37.14 -4.26
N THR A 157 -26.63 -37.44 -3.42
CA THR A 157 -26.76 -38.01 -2.07
C THR A 157 -26.49 -36.95 -1.02
N ALA A 158 -26.72 -37.28 0.26
CA ALA A 158 -26.48 -36.38 1.37
C ALA A 158 -25.02 -35.86 1.42
N GLY A 159 -24.84 -34.55 1.25
CA GLY A 159 -23.57 -33.87 1.05
C GLY A 159 -23.56 -32.50 1.72
N SER A 160 -22.66 -32.33 2.68
CA SER A 160 -22.45 -31.09 3.43
C SER A 160 -21.07 -30.51 3.19
N ALA A 161 -20.88 -29.24 3.53
CA ALA A 161 -19.60 -28.55 3.37
C ALA A 161 -19.14 -27.86 4.65
N PHE A 162 -17.92 -28.18 5.08
CA PHE A 162 -17.21 -27.48 6.15
C PHE A 162 -15.96 -26.85 5.54
N VAL A 163 -15.96 -25.54 5.37
CA VAL A 163 -14.93 -24.85 4.58
C VAL A 163 -14.37 -23.63 5.27
N TRP A 164 -13.12 -23.27 4.98
CA TRP A 164 -12.54 -22.00 5.43
C TRP A 164 -11.73 -21.27 4.36
N ASN A 165 -11.87 -19.94 4.33
CA ASN A 165 -11.24 -19.02 3.39
C ASN A 165 -11.34 -19.45 1.90
N PRO A 166 -12.50 -19.94 1.41
CA PRO A 166 -12.61 -20.40 0.03
C PRO A 166 -12.44 -19.24 -0.96
N PRO A 167 -11.76 -19.45 -2.09
CA PRO A 167 -12.09 -18.70 -3.29
C PRO A 167 -13.48 -19.14 -3.76
N THR A 168 -14.21 -18.22 -4.41
CA THR A 168 -15.55 -18.46 -4.96
C THR A 168 -15.65 -18.12 -6.44
N ASP A 169 -14.60 -17.53 -7.00
CA ASP A 169 -14.55 -17.09 -8.40
C ASP A 169 -13.15 -17.25 -8.97
N LEU A 170 -12.93 -18.36 -9.67
CA LEU A 170 -11.64 -18.66 -10.29
C LEU A 170 -11.34 -17.71 -11.46
N GLY A 171 -12.36 -17.19 -12.14
CA GLY A 171 -12.21 -16.28 -13.28
C GLY A 171 -11.63 -14.91 -12.91
N SER A 172 -11.76 -14.51 -11.65
CA SER A 172 -11.22 -13.25 -11.11
C SER A 172 -10.19 -13.48 -9.99
N TYR A 173 -9.62 -14.68 -9.89
CA TYR A 173 -8.59 -15.01 -8.91
C TYR A 173 -7.23 -14.37 -9.28
N ASN A 174 -6.12 -15.06 -9.05
CA ASN A 174 -4.80 -14.62 -9.50
C ASN A 174 -4.55 -15.05 -10.95
N ARG A 175 -4.33 -14.06 -11.83
CA ARG A 175 -4.05 -14.29 -13.26
C ARG A 175 -2.92 -15.28 -13.51
N GLN A 176 -1.81 -15.18 -12.80
CA GLN A 176 -0.65 -16.06 -13.04
C GLN A 176 -0.99 -17.53 -12.73
N LEU A 177 -1.74 -17.77 -11.65
CA LEU A 177 -2.16 -19.10 -11.25
C LEU A 177 -3.21 -19.68 -12.20
N VAL A 178 -4.18 -18.86 -12.62
CA VAL A 178 -5.20 -19.25 -13.61
C VAL A 178 -4.56 -19.54 -14.96
N ASP A 179 -3.67 -18.67 -15.44
CA ASP A 179 -2.97 -18.85 -16.72
C ASP A 179 -2.07 -20.09 -16.67
N ALA A 180 -1.36 -20.32 -15.57
CA ALA A 180 -0.56 -21.54 -15.39
C ALA A 180 -1.41 -22.81 -15.45
N TYR A 181 -2.57 -22.82 -14.78
CA TYR A 181 -3.50 -23.94 -14.83
C TYR A 181 -4.05 -24.17 -16.23
N LEU A 182 -4.63 -23.15 -16.86
CA LEU A 182 -5.24 -23.32 -18.19
C LEU A 182 -4.21 -23.70 -19.24
N ARG A 183 -3.01 -23.11 -19.21
CA ARG A 183 -1.93 -23.45 -20.14
C ARG A 183 -1.49 -24.90 -20.02
N LEU A 184 -1.38 -25.42 -18.80
CA LEU A 184 -0.86 -26.78 -18.57
C LEU A 184 -1.98 -27.82 -18.69
N ALA A 185 -3.12 -27.61 -18.04
CA ALA A 185 -4.21 -28.58 -17.97
C ALA A 185 -5.16 -28.52 -19.16
N HIS A 186 -5.25 -27.40 -19.88
CA HIS A 186 -6.17 -27.21 -21.02
C HIS A 186 -5.50 -26.50 -22.22
N PRO A 187 -4.35 -27.01 -22.69
CA PRO A 187 -3.49 -26.33 -23.67
C PRO A 187 -4.21 -26.03 -24.99
N THR A 188 -5.13 -26.89 -25.45
CA THR A 188 -5.83 -26.69 -26.74
C THR A 188 -6.76 -25.48 -26.72
N THR A 189 -7.30 -25.15 -25.54
CA THR A 189 -8.21 -24.01 -25.38
C THR A 189 -7.51 -22.77 -24.82
N PHE A 190 -6.24 -22.87 -24.43
CA PHE A 190 -5.46 -21.77 -23.87
C PHE A 190 -5.14 -20.71 -24.92
N GLU A 191 -5.07 -19.46 -24.47
CA GLU A 191 -4.83 -18.29 -25.31
C GLU A 191 -3.72 -17.49 -24.63
N GLU A 192 -2.57 -17.41 -25.27
CA GLU A 192 -1.38 -16.79 -24.70
C GLU A 192 -1.53 -15.27 -24.61
N GLU A 193 -1.97 -14.65 -25.70
CA GLU A 193 -2.05 -13.20 -25.81
C GLU A 193 -3.42 -12.68 -25.36
N VAL A 194 -3.49 -12.24 -24.10
CA VAL A 194 -4.68 -11.57 -23.57
C VAL A 194 -4.33 -10.24 -22.92
N SER A 195 -5.01 -9.18 -23.37
CA SER A 195 -4.82 -7.83 -22.82
C SER A 195 -5.18 -7.78 -21.32
N PRO A 196 -4.46 -6.97 -20.51
CA PRO A 196 -4.78 -6.80 -19.09
C PRO A 196 -6.21 -6.31 -18.83
N ALA A 197 -6.85 -5.61 -19.78
CA ALA A 197 -8.22 -5.14 -19.62
C ALA A 197 -9.27 -6.25 -19.81
N GLN A 198 -8.96 -7.30 -20.56
CA GLN A 198 -9.93 -8.32 -20.98
C GLN A 198 -9.68 -9.71 -20.35
N TRP A 199 -8.61 -9.87 -19.56
CA TRP A 199 -8.16 -11.21 -19.16
C TRP A 199 -9.23 -12.02 -18.42
N GLN A 200 -9.98 -11.42 -17.49
CA GLN A 200 -11.01 -12.12 -16.72
C GLN A 200 -12.10 -12.70 -17.63
N ASP A 201 -12.65 -11.88 -18.54
CA ASP A 201 -13.68 -12.31 -19.47
C ASP A 201 -13.20 -13.43 -20.39
N ARG A 202 -11.96 -13.33 -20.89
CA ARG A 202 -11.36 -14.35 -21.75
C ARG A 202 -11.13 -15.66 -20.99
N ARG A 203 -10.62 -15.62 -19.75
CA ARG A 203 -10.43 -16.84 -18.93
C ARG A 203 -11.75 -17.49 -18.57
N ARG A 204 -12.80 -16.74 -18.28
CA ARG A 204 -14.16 -17.28 -18.07
C ARG A 204 -14.68 -18.02 -19.30
N VAL A 205 -14.47 -17.48 -20.50
CA VAL A 205 -14.85 -18.18 -21.74
C VAL A 205 -14.08 -19.50 -21.87
N GLN A 206 -12.80 -19.53 -21.52
CA GLN A 206 -11.98 -20.75 -21.57
C GLN A 206 -12.44 -21.80 -20.56
N PHE A 207 -12.69 -21.41 -19.30
CA PHE A 207 -13.25 -22.31 -18.30
C PHE A 207 -14.57 -22.93 -18.77
N ARG A 208 -15.49 -22.14 -19.35
CA ARG A 208 -16.75 -22.65 -19.89
C ARG A 208 -16.54 -23.64 -21.05
N ARG A 209 -15.60 -23.37 -21.96
CA ARG A 209 -15.26 -24.29 -23.06
C ARG A 209 -14.67 -25.60 -22.53
N ALA A 210 -13.92 -25.54 -21.44
CA ALA A 210 -13.37 -26.70 -20.75
C ALA A 210 -14.41 -27.43 -19.86
N GLY A 211 -15.66 -26.94 -19.77
CA GLY A 211 -16.69 -27.54 -18.93
C GLY A 211 -16.45 -27.35 -17.42
N ILE A 212 -15.61 -26.40 -17.03
CA ILE A 212 -15.25 -26.14 -15.63
C ILE A 212 -16.25 -25.17 -15.01
N THR A 213 -16.79 -25.54 -13.85
CA THR A 213 -17.52 -24.59 -12.99
C THR A 213 -16.51 -23.67 -12.31
N GLU A 214 -16.44 -22.42 -12.76
CA GLU A 214 -15.43 -21.45 -12.33
C GLU A 214 -15.95 -20.42 -11.33
N ASN A 215 -17.26 -20.21 -11.27
CA ASN A 215 -17.87 -19.15 -10.50
C ASN A 215 -19.02 -19.65 -9.61
N LEU A 216 -18.74 -19.78 -8.31
CA LEU A 216 -19.72 -20.16 -7.29
C LEU A 216 -20.63 -18.99 -6.90
N ASN A 217 -20.34 -17.77 -7.35
CA ASN A 217 -21.23 -16.63 -7.17
C ASN A 217 -22.34 -16.59 -8.23
N ASP A 218 -22.35 -17.49 -9.22
CA ASP A 218 -23.44 -17.57 -10.20
C ASP A 218 -24.54 -18.53 -9.69
N PRO A 219 -25.75 -18.04 -9.34
CA PRO A 219 -26.84 -18.89 -8.83
C PRO A 219 -27.36 -19.94 -9.83
N ARG A 220 -26.95 -19.85 -11.10
CA ARG A 220 -27.23 -20.86 -12.13
C ARG A 220 -26.28 -22.05 -12.05
N LEU A 221 -25.05 -21.83 -11.55
CA LEU A 221 -23.99 -22.84 -11.46
C LEU A 221 -23.88 -23.44 -10.06
N HIS A 222 -24.12 -22.64 -9.02
CA HIS A 222 -24.00 -23.05 -7.63
C HIS A 222 -25.17 -22.50 -6.81
N ARG A 223 -25.70 -23.31 -5.88
CA ARG A 223 -26.72 -22.88 -4.93
C ARG A 223 -26.39 -23.44 -3.55
N PRO A 224 -26.17 -22.59 -2.54
CA PRO A 224 -25.85 -23.06 -1.19
C PRO A 224 -26.95 -23.98 -0.62
N GLY A 225 -28.22 -23.68 -0.87
CA GLY A 225 -29.34 -24.51 -0.40
C GLY A 225 -29.50 -25.87 -1.09
N ARG A 226 -28.56 -26.29 -1.95
CA ARG A 226 -28.42 -27.69 -2.40
C ARG A 226 -27.43 -28.50 -1.57
N ILE A 227 -26.65 -27.84 -0.74
CA ILE A 227 -25.80 -28.47 0.27
C ILE A 227 -26.72 -28.78 1.46
N ASP A 228 -26.61 -29.94 2.09
CA ASP A 228 -27.50 -30.28 3.21
C ASP A 228 -27.20 -29.40 4.45
N ARG A 229 -25.92 -29.18 4.73
CA ARG A 229 -25.42 -28.28 5.78
C ARG A 229 -24.15 -27.58 5.31
N LEU A 230 -24.06 -26.27 5.54
CA LEU A 230 -22.94 -25.43 5.16
C LEU A 230 -22.42 -24.65 6.36
N LEU A 231 -21.14 -24.87 6.69
CA LEU A 231 -20.36 -23.96 7.51
C LEU A 231 -19.19 -23.40 6.69
N TYR A 232 -19.32 -22.14 6.29
CA TYR A 232 -18.28 -21.36 5.64
C TYR A 232 -17.62 -20.46 6.68
N LEU A 233 -16.33 -20.66 6.94
CA LEU A 233 -15.54 -19.84 7.85
C LEU A 233 -14.66 -18.86 7.04
N GLN A 234 -14.68 -17.57 7.39
CA GLN A 234 -13.86 -16.55 6.74
C GLN A 234 -13.03 -15.78 7.77
N ASN A 235 -11.72 -15.75 7.59
CA ASN A 235 -10.86 -14.88 8.38
C ASN A 235 -11.07 -13.43 7.94
N GLN A 236 -11.39 -12.55 8.89
CA GLN A 236 -11.76 -11.17 8.63
C GLN A 236 -10.70 -10.39 7.86
N SER A 237 -9.43 -10.52 8.24
CA SER A 237 -8.32 -9.76 7.65
C SER A 237 -7.77 -10.36 6.35
N ASP A 238 -8.33 -11.48 5.89
CA ASP A 238 -7.97 -12.08 4.60
C ASP A 238 -8.53 -11.25 3.45
N TRP A 239 -7.72 -11.02 2.41
CA TRP A 239 -8.15 -10.34 1.18
C TRP A 239 -9.35 -11.04 0.51
N ARG A 240 -9.48 -12.37 0.71
CA ARG A 240 -10.61 -13.16 0.21
C ARG A 240 -11.95 -12.76 0.83
N THR A 241 -11.96 -12.10 1.98
CA THR A 241 -13.21 -11.56 2.56
C THR A 241 -13.90 -10.62 1.59
N VAL A 242 -13.11 -9.72 1.00
CA VAL A 242 -13.58 -8.68 0.06
C VAL A 242 -13.72 -9.25 -1.35
N ALA A 243 -12.79 -10.11 -1.77
CA ALA A 243 -12.75 -10.60 -3.15
C ALA A 243 -13.64 -11.83 -3.42
N HIS A 244 -14.00 -12.61 -2.40
CA HIS A 244 -14.71 -13.88 -2.57
C HIS A 244 -15.90 -14.06 -1.62
N CYS A 245 -15.71 -13.88 -0.31
CA CYS A 245 -16.78 -14.06 0.68
C CYS A 245 -17.91 -13.05 0.46
N ALA A 246 -17.59 -11.77 0.28
CA ALA A 246 -18.59 -10.74 0.08
C ALA A 246 -19.40 -10.90 -1.21
N PRO A 247 -18.79 -11.15 -2.39
CA PRO A 247 -19.53 -11.51 -3.59
C PRO A 247 -20.42 -12.74 -3.43
N TYR A 248 -19.96 -13.77 -2.71
CA TYR A 248 -20.74 -14.98 -2.46
C TYR A 248 -21.97 -14.73 -1.59
N VAL A 249 -21.79 -14.02 -0.48
CA VAL A 249 -22.88 -13.58 0.41
C VAL A 249 -23.92 -12.77 -0.36
N ALA A 250 -23.46 -11.80 -1.16
CA ALA A 250 -24.34 -10.95 -1.96
C ALA A 250 -25.10 -11.73 -3.04
N ALA A 251 -24.41 -12.60 -3.79
CA ALA A 251 -25.00 -13.36 -4.90
C ALA A 251 -26.09 -14.33 -4.46
N HIS A 252 -25.96 -14.89 -3.26
CA HIS A 252 -26.90 -15.88 -2.71
C HIS A 252 -27.88 -15.30 -1.70
N GLY A 253 -27.90 -13.98 -1.51
CA GLY A 253 -28.84 -13.31 -0.60
C GLY A 253 -28.69 -13.73 0.87
N ILE A 254 -27.46 -14.03 1.31
CA ILE A 254 -27.18 -14.49 2.67
C ILE A 254 -27.28 -13.29 3.64
N LEU A 255 -28.10 -13.41 4.68
CA LEU A 255 -28.47 -12.30 5.54
C LEU A 255 -27.55 -12.17 6.75
N HIS A 256 -27.14 -10.94 7.07
CA HIS A 256 -26.33 -10.64 8.26
C HIS A 256 -27.17 -10.68 9.54
N LEU A 257 -26.69 -11.37 10.58
CA LEU A 257 -27.35 -11.50 11.89
C LEU A 257 -26.59 -10.85 13.05
N GLY A 258 -25.50 -10.13 12.78
CA GLY A 258 -24.58 -9.65 13.81
C GLY A 258 -23.50 -10.69 14.16
N THR A 259 -22.56 -10.30 15.02
CA THR A 259 -21.40 -11.13 15.44
C THR A 259 -20.57 -11.73 14.29
N GLY A 260 -20.58 -11.10 13.11
CA GLY A 260 -19.91 -11.62 11.91
C GLY A 260 -20.62 -12.84 11.29
N SER A 261 -21.79 -13.22 11.79
CA SER A 261 -22.57 -14.34 11.29
C SER A 261 -23.51 -13.89 10.18
N TYR A 262 -23.53 -14.66 9.10
CA TYR A 262 -24.42 -14.52 7.96
C TYR A 262 -25.08 -15.86 7.70
N MET A 263 -26.37 -15.89 7.37
CA MET A 263 -27.02 -17.17 7.07
C MET A 263 -28.21 -17.07 6.12
N ILE A 264 -28.54 -18.22 5.54
CA ILE A 264 -29.82 -18.46 4.86
C ILE A 264 -30.81 -19.04 5.88
N ASP A 265 -30.39 -20.07 6.60
CA ASP A 265 -31.06 -20.73 7.72
C ASP A 265 -29.99 -21.24 8.71
N PRO A 266 -30.34 -21.78 9.90
CA PRO A 266 -29.33 -22.21 10.88
C PRO A 266 -28.37 -23.30 10.39
N GLN A 267 -28.72 -24.04 9.33
CA GLN A 267 -27.88 -25.06 8.68
C GLN A 267 -26.98 -24.50 7.58
N HIS A 268 -27.09 -23.22 7.23
CA HIS A 268 -26.33 -22.58 6.17
C HIS A 268 -25.73 -21.26 6.65
N CYS A 269 -24.55 -21.36 7.27
CA CYS A 269 -23.88 -20.25 7.92
C CYS A 269 -22.56 -19.88 7.22
N VAL A 270 -22.37 -18.59 7.00
CA VAL A 270 -21.08 -17.97 6.72
C VAL A 270 -20.67 -17.18 7.97
N GLN A 271 -19.58 -17.59 8.61
CA GLN A 271 -19.04 -16.95 9.80
C GLN A 271 -17.75 -16.20 9.45
N VAL A 272 -17.79 -14.87 9.52
CA VAL A 272 -16.64 -13.99 9.34
C VAL A 272 -16.12 -13.56 10.71
N CYS A 273 -14.87 -13.90 11.03
CA CYS A 273 -14.25 -13.45 12.28
C CYS A 273 -12.74 -13.27 12.15
N ASP A 274 -12.15 -12.52 13.08
CA ASP A 274 -10.70 -12.42 13.22
C ASP A 274 -10.13 -13.52 14.13
N TRP A 275 -9.32 -14.41 13.55
CA TRP A 275 -8.51 -15.38 14.30
C TRP A 275 -7.01 -15.28 13.94
N GLY A 276 -6.58 -14.25 13.21
CA GLY A 276 -5.19 -14.04 12.83
C GLY A 276 -5.01 -13.07 11.66
N ALA A 277 -3.78 -12.63 11.42
CA ALA A 277 -3.47 -11.69 10.35
C ALA A 277 -3.46 -12.37 8.97
N GLY A 278 -4.06 -11.71 7.97
CA GLY A 278 -4.02 -12.11 6.57
C GLY A 278 -4.70 -13.47 6.31
N HIS A 279 -3.99 -14.38 5.65
CA HIS A 279 -4.52 -15.71 5.31
C HIS A 279 -4.31 -16.75 6.43
N ALA A 280 -4.31 -16.32 7.70
CA ALA A 280 -4.11 -17.23 8.83
C ALA A 280 -5.20 -18.32 8.89
N PRO A 281 -4.82 -19.60 9.04
CA PRO A 281 -5.77 -20.68 9.26
C PRO A 281 -6.36 -20.62 10.68
N LEU A 282 -7.53 -21.21 10.86
CA LEU A 282 -8.09 -21.42 12.19
C LEU A 282 -7.17 -22.35 13.00
N GLY A 283 -7.00 -22.07 14.30
CA GLY A 283 -6.18 -22.89 15.19
C GLY A 283 -6.59 -24.38 15.16
N PRO A 284 -5.64 -25.34 15.19
CA PRO A 284 -5.94 -26.76 15.00
C PRO A 284 -6.98 -27.34 15.97
N ASP A 285 -7.01 -26.83 17.22
CA ASP A 285 -7.93 -27.30 18.25
C ASP A 285 -9.36 -26.80 18.00
N ALA A 286 -9.51 -25.50 17.75
CA ALA A 286 -10.80 -24.89 17.41
C ALA A 286 -11.38 -25.49 16.11
N LEU A 287 -10.52 -25.77 15.13
CA LEU A 287 -10.91 -26.44 13.88
C LEU A 287 -11.39 -27.88 14.15
N ALA A 288 -10.63 -28.67 14.92
CA ALA A 288 -10.98 -30.05 15.23
C ALA A 288 -12.26 -30.15 16.09
N GLU A 289 -12.43 -29.28 17.08
CA GLU A 289 -13.64 -29.21 17.91
C GLU A 289 -14.87 -28.88 17.06
N SER A 290 -14.77 -27.86 16.21
CA SER A 290 -15.87 -27.41 15.35
C SER A 290 -16.23 -28.45 14.29
N LEU A 291 -15.23 -29.09 13.68
CA LEU A 291 -15.49 -30.16 12.72
C LEU A 291 -16.12 -31.38 13.40
N ARG A 292 -15.71 -31.74 14.63
CA ARG A 292 -16.35 -32.84 15.37
C ARG A 292 -17.82 -32.57 15.63
N SER A 293 -18.13 -31.38 16.16
CA SER A 293 -19.52 -30.93 16.41
C SER A 293 -20.36 -30.94 15.13
N PHE A 294 -19.78 -30.49 14.02
CA PHE A 294 -20.43 -30.55 12.71
C PHE A 294 -20.66 -32.00 12.23
N LEU A 295 -19.70 -32.91 12.41
CA LEU A 295 -19.82 -34.31 12.00
C LEU A 295 -20.88 -35.09 12.79
N THR A 296 -21.03 -34.79 14.09
CA THR A 296 -22.04 -35.42 14.94
C THR A 296 -23.40 -34.74 14.86
N ASN A 297 -23.48 -33.56 14.22
CA ASN A 297 -24.68 -32.73 14.14
C ASN A 297 -25.24 -32.38 15.53
N GLU A 298 -24.35 -32.23 16.52
CA GLU A 298 -24.69 -31.82 17.89
C GLU A 298 -25.10 -30.34 17.96
N GLU A 299 -24.38 -29.50 17.22
CA GLU A 299 -24.66 -28.08 17.05
C GLU A 299 -24.98 -27.79 15.57
N THR A 300 -25.87 -26.85 15.34
CA THR A 300 -26.07 -26.27 14.01
C THR A 300 -24.82 -25.51 13.56
N PRO A 301 -24.58 -25.40 12.23
CA PRO A 301 -23.53 -24.54 11.66
C PRO A 301 -23.52 -23.11 12.22
N LEU A 302 -24.69 -22.51 12.46
CA LEU A 302 -24.80 -21.20 13.10
C LEU A 302 -24.26 -21.20 14.54
N GLU A 303 -24.62 -22.19 15.35
CA GLU A 303 -24.16 -22.33 16.74
C GLU A 303 -22.65 -22.52 16.79
N ILE A 304 -22.08 -23.36 15.92
CA ILE A 304 -20.64 -23.56 15.78
C ILE A 304 -19.95 -22.23 15.41
N GLY A 305 -20.48 -21.51 14.42
CA GLY A 305 -19.93 -20.22 14.00
C GLY A 305 -19.94 -19.18 15.12
N ARG A 306 -21.05 -19.06 15.86
CA ARG A 306 -21.16 -18.15 17.01
C ARG A 306 -20.25 -18.55 18.16
N ARG A 307 -20.13 -19.85 18.46
CA ARG A 307 -19.19 -20.37 19.47
C ARG A 307 -17.76 -20.00 19.11
N LEU A 308 -17.35 -20.17 17.85
CA LEU A 308 -16.05 -19.73 17.36
C LEU A 308 -15.85 -18.22 17.51
N ALA A 309 -16.84 -17.42 17.13
CA ALA A 309 -16.81 -15.96 17.27
C ALA A 309 -16.63 -15.49 18.73
N LEU A 310 -17.21 -16.23 19.69
CA LEU A 310 -17.12 -15.90 21.11
C LEU A 310 -15.84 -16.43 21.78
N ASN A 311 -15.38 -17.62 21.38
CA ASN A 311 -14.30 -18.33 22.07
C ASN A 311 -12.91 -18.06 21.46
N THR A 312 -12.85 -17.79 20.16
CA THR A 312 -11.58 -17.73 19.42
C THR A 312 -11.29 -16.32 18.91
N CYS A 313 -12.32 -15.49 18.74
CA CYS A 313 -12.19 -14.20 18.09
C CYS A 313 -12.02 -13.09 19.13
N ARG A 314 -11.00 -12.25 18.91
CA ARG A 314 -10.46 -11.35 19.93
C ARG A 314 -11.44 -10.21 20.25
N SER A 315 -12.01 -10.21 21.45
CA SER A 315 -12.73 -9.07 22.08
C SER A 315 -13.99 -8.57 21.37
N ARG A 316 -14.84 -7.84 22.11
CA ARG A 316 -16.01 -7.14 21.54
C ARG A 316 -15.63 -6.08 20.51
N GLU A 317 -14.42 -5.53 20.57
CA GLU A 317 -13.95 -4.50 19.64
C GLU A 317 -13.79 -5.06 18.22
N ASN A 318 -13.25 -6.28 18.05
CA ASN A 318 -13.07 -6.85 16.72
C ASN A 318 -14.41 -7.27 16.11
N LEU A 319 -15.40 -7.67 16.92
CA LEU A 319 -16.77 -7.92 16.46
C LEU A 319 -17.46 -6.66 15.92
N ALA A 320 -17.12 -5.47 16.45
CA ALA A 320 -17.58 -4.20 15.90
C ALA A 320 -16.91 -3.89 14.55
N LYS A 321 -15.66 -4.32 14.37
CA LYS A 321 -14.91 -4.20 13.10
C LYS A 321 -15.21 -5.28 12.08
N ALA A 322 -15.94 -6.33 12.47
CA ALA A 322 -16.32 -7.42 11.59
C ALA A 322 -17.00 -6.86 10.32
N PRO A 323 -16.62 -7.32 9.12
CA PRO A 323 -17.20 -6.88 7.86
C PRO A 323 -18.72 -6.98 7.86
N ARG A 324 -19.40 -5.92 7.41
CA ARG A 324 -20.85 -5.79 7.33
C ARG A 324 -21.27 -5.20 6.00
N ASP A 325 -22.46 -5.59 5.54
CA ASP A 325 -23.19 -4.81 4.56
C ASP A 325 -23.82 -3.62 5.30
N LEU A 326 -23.34 -2.41 5.00
CA LEU A 326 -23.78 -1.17 5.65
C LEU A 326 -24.62 -0.30 4.71
N ARG A 327 -25.06 -0.83 3.56
CA ARG A 327 -25.81 -0.03 2.57
C ARG A 327 -27.10 0.56 3.13
N ASN A 328 -27.76 -0.15 4.06
CA ASN A 328 -28.94 0.35 4.77
C ASN A 328 -28.65 1.49 5.76
N LEU A 329 -27.39 1.65 6.18
CA LEU A 329 -26.93 2.72 7.08
C LEU A 329 -26.21 3.84 6.34
N ARG A 330 -26.14 3.79 5.00
CA ARG A 330 -25.45 4.77 4.16
C ARG A 330 -25.79 6.21 4.54
N ASP A 331 -27.08 6.52 4.63
CA ASP A 331 -27.56 7.88 4.87
C ASP A 331 -27.29 8.37 6.30
N SER A 332 -26.98 7.45 7.22
CA SER A 332 -26.55 7.77 8.58
C SER A 332 -25.03 7.86 8.71
N ILE A 333 -24.27 7.09 7.92
CA ILE A 333 -22.80 7.05 7.98
C ILE A 333 -22.20 8.21 7.17
N ALA A 334 -22.65 8.43 5.94
CA ALA A 334 -22.01 9.37 5.02
C ALA A 334 -21.90 10.81 5.57
N PRO A 335 -22.92 11.38 6.26
CA PRO A 335 -22.83 12.73 6.82
C PRO A 335 -21.88 12.85 8.02
N LEU A 336 -21.43 11.73 8.59
CA LEU A 336 -20.53 11.71 9.75
C LEU A 336 -19.06 11.55 9.35
N VAL A 337 -18.75 11.33 8.08
CA VAL A 337 -17.38 11.15 7.57
C VAL A 337 -16.93 12.44 6.90
N HIS A 338 -15.81 12.99 7.34
CA HIS A 338 -15.16 14.15 6.73
C HIS A 338 -13.73 13.82 6.37
N ALA A 339 -13.21 14.47 5.33
CA ALA A 339 -11.85 14.26 4.85
C ALA A 339 -11.19 15.60 4.54
N GLU A 340 -9.97 15.77 5.01
CA GLU A 340 -9.16 16.97 4.78
C GLU A 340 -7.79 16.56 4.23
N TYR A 341 -7.26 17.32 3.26
CA TYR A 341 -5.93 17.15 2.70
C TYR A 341 -5.06 18.34 3.03
N ALA A 342 -3.86 18.10 3.54
CA ALA A 342 -2.83 19.11 3.75
C ALA A 342 -1.67 18.87 2.77
N ASN A 343 -1.46 19.79 1.84
CA ASN A 343 -0.50 19.60 0.74
C ASN A 343 0.93 19.33 1.24
N LEU A 344 1.40 20.10 2.22
CA LEU A 344 2.75 19.98 2.76
C LEU A 344 3.03 18.64 3.48
N SER A 345 2.01 17.96 4.01
CA SER A 345 2.18 16.67 4.66
C SER A 345 1.98 15.49 3.70
N GLY A 346 1.26 15.68 2.59
CA GLY A 346 0.87 14.59 1.70
C GLY A 346 -0.07 13.59 2.37
N ILE A 347 -0.92 14.05 3.29
CA ILE A 347 -1.82 13.18 4.06
C ILE A 347 -3.26 13.66 3.90
N VAL A 348 -4.15 12.71 3.62
CA VAL A 348 -5.60 12.88 3.78
C VAL A 348 -6.00 12.33 5.14
N GLU A 349 -6.49 13.21 6.02
CA GLU A 349 -7.02 12.86 7.33
C GLU A 349 -8.54 12.66 7.25
N VAL A 350 -9.01 11.51 7.69
CA VAL A 350 -10.42 11.11 7.73
C VAL A 350 -10.90 11.18 9.17
N SER A 351 -11.88 12.03 9.44
CA SER A 351 -12.56 12.10 10.72
C SER A 351 -13.96 11.49 10.64
N MET A 352 -14.37 10.85 11.74
CA MET A 352 -15.69 10.23 11.88
C MET A 352 -16.37 10.81 13.13
N GLY A 353 -17.59 11.32 12.95
CA GLY A 353 -18.42 11.86 14.02
C GLY A 353 -19.37 10.81 14.64
N GLY A 354 -19.97 11.17 15.78
CA GLY A 354 -20.95 10.35 16.48
C GLY A 354 -20.34 9.09 17.11
N ASP A 355 -21.10 8.00 17.12
CA ASP A 355 -20.69 6.71 17.71
C ASP A 355 -19.93 5.79 16.74
N ILE A 356 -19.69 6.24 15.50
CA ILE A 356 -18.98 5.46 14.49
C ILE A 356 -17.47 5.54 14.77
N LYS A 357 -16.90 4.39 15.15
CA LYS A 357 -15.46 4.25 15.37
C LYS A 357 -14.74 3.78 14.10
N ALA A 358 -13.44 4.04 14.04
CA ALA A 358 -12.58 3.52 12.99
C ALA A 358 -12.70 2.00 12.84
N GLY A 359 -12.85 1.56 11.59
CA GLY A 359 -13.05 0.17 11.22
C GLY A 359 -14.45 -0.39 11.50
N TYR A 360 -15.42 0.40 11.99
CA TYR A 360 -16.80 -0.07 12.22
C TYR A 360 -17.36 -0.78 10.98
N GLY A 361 -17.87 -2.01 11.13
CA GLY A 361 -18.40 -2.80 10.03
C GLY A 361 -17.41 -3.08 8.89
N GLY A 362 -16.11 -2.93 9.13
CA GLY A 362 -15.04 -3.03 8.14
C GLY A 362 -14.96 -1.83 7.19
N LEU A 363 -15.36 -0.64 7.64
CA LEU A 363 -15.22 0.60 6.87
C LEU A 363 -13.79 0.78 6.38
N ARG A 364 -13.66 1.13 5.10
CA ARG A 364 -12.40 1.36 4.40
C ARG A 364 -12.50 2.58 3.49
N PHE A 365 -11.36 3.23 3.31
CA PHE A 365 -11.23 4.51 2.65
C PHE A 365 -10.20 4.44 1.55
N GLY A 366 -10.57 4.88 0.35
CA GLY A 366 -9.64 5.12 -0.75
C GLY A 366 -9.70 6.57 -1.17
N VAL A 367 -8.61 7.10 -1.74
CA VAL A 367 -8.56 8.48 -2.25
C VAL A 367 -8.46 8.45 -3.76
N GLN A 368 -9.34 9.19 -4.42
CA GLN A 368 -9.35 9.40 -5.86
C GLN A 368 -9.24 10.88 -6.19
N GLN A 369 -8.73 11.19 -7.38
CA GLN A 369 -8.79 12.52 -7.97
C GLN A 369 -9.59 12.47 -9.28
N LEU A 370 -10.37 13.50 -9.55
CA LEU A 370 -10.98 13.76 -10.85
C LEU A 370 -10.35 15.03 -11.44
N ALA A 371 -9.61 14.89 -12.54
CA ALA A 371 -8.99 16.01 -13.23
C ALA A 371 -9.11 15.81 -14.75
N ALA A 372 -9.44 16.87 -15.48
CA ALA A 372 -9.62 16.84 -16.94
C ALA A 372 -10.54 15.70 -17.44
N GLY A 373 -11.60 15.37 -16.68
CA GLY A 373 -12.54 14.30 -17.00
C GLY A 373 -12.01 12.88 -16.77
N LYS A 374 -10.80 12.71 -16.22
CA LYS A 374 -10.22 11.40 -15.90
C LYS A 374 -10.17 11.20 -14.38
N SER A 375 -10.58 10.01 -13.94
CA SER A 375 -10.43 9.59 -12.55
C SER A 375 -9.11 8.85 -12.37
N GLU A 376 -8.36 9.22 -11.33
CA GLU A 376 -7.12 8.58 -10.92
C GLU A 376 -7.25 8.08 -9.46
N GLN A 377 -6.79 6.86 -9.19
CA GLN A 377 -6.69 6.34 -7.83
C GLN A 377 -5.35 6.78 -7.22
N LEU A 378 -5.42 7.62 -6.18
CA LEU A 378 -4.26 8.15 -5.48
C LEU A 378 -3.82 7.25 -4.32
N ALA A 379 -4.78 6.74 -3.54
CA ALA A 379 -4.52 5.79 -2.44
C ALA A 379 -5.53 4.65 -2.44
N TRP A 380 -5.07 3.40 -2.29
CA TRP A 380 -5.93 2.21 -2.24
C TRP A 380 -6.68 2.09 -0.90
N TYR A 381 -7.75 1.29 -0.92
CA TYR A 381 -8.65 1.13 0.22
C TYR A 381 -7.97 0.50 1.45
N SER A 382 -7.96 1.21 2.57
CA SER A 382 -7.53 0.71 3.88
C SER A 382 -8.49 1.15 4.99
N ASP A 383 -8.38 0.59 6.18
CA ASP A 383 -9.11 1.03 7.38
C ASP A 383 -8.42 2.20 8.11
N ALA A 384 -7.32 2.71 7.56
CA ALA A 384 -6.58 3.83 8.13
C ALA A 384 -7.35 5.14 7.95
N THR A 385 -7.31 5.98 8.98
CA THR A 385 -7.87 7.34 8.94
C THR A 385 -6.85 8.38 8.48
N SER A 386 -5.56 8.08 8.59
CA SER A 386 -4.48 8.90 8.04
C SER A 386 -3.95 8.22 6.78
N ILE A 387 -4.25 8.79 5.61
CA ILE A 387 -4.03 8.15 4.32
C ILE A 387 -2.94 8.93 3.56
N PRO A 388 -1.74 8.35 3.38
CA PRO A 388 -0.69 9.01 2.62
C PRO A 388 -1.05 9.07 1.13
N VAL A 389 -0.83 10.23 0.55
CA VAL A 389 -0.99 10.54 -0.86
C VAL A 389 0.26 11.26 -1.33
N GLU A 390 0.90 10.79 -2.38
CA GLU A 390 2.10 11.42 -2.93
C GLU A 390 1.76 12.85 -3.45
N PRO A 391 2.31 13.92 -2.86
CA PRO A 391 1.93 15.30 -3.23
C PRO A 391 2.08 15.60 -4.71
N ARG A 392 3.16 15.08 -5.33
CA ARG A 392 3.46 15.24 -6.77
C ARG A 392 2.39 14.68 -7.70
N ARG A 393 1.55 13.74 -7.22
CA ARG A 393 0.44 13.16 -7.99
C ARG A 393 -0.86 13.94 -7.82
N VAL A 394 -0.97 14.80 -6.81
CA VAL A 394 -2.16 15.59 -6.56
C VAL A 394 -2.15 16.81 -7.49
N ARG A 395 -2.99 16.79 -8.51
CA ARG A 395 -3.17 17.96 -9.38
C ARG A 395 -3.90 19.08 -8.66
N HIS A 396 -3.46 20.32 -8.79
CA HIS A 396 -4.15 21.49 -8.22
C HIS A 396 -5.57 21.66 -8.80
N ASP A 397 -5.73 21.48 -10.11
CA ASP A 397 -7.02 21.57 -10.82
C ASP A 397 -7.96 20.37 -10.61
N GLY A 398 -7.52 19.36 -9.85
CA GLY A 398 -8.26 18.13 -9.64
C GLY A 398 -9.09 18.12 -8.36
N GLU A 399 -10.33 17.65 -8.46
CA GLU A 399 -11.19 17.39 -7.31
C GLU A 399 -10.73 16.13 -6.58
N LEU A 400 -10.34 16.26 -5.31
CA LEU A 400 -10.05 15.11 -4.46
C LEU A 400 -11.35 14.54 -3.87
N LYS A 401 -11.47 13.21 -3.89
CA LYS A 401 -12.65 12.47 -3.42
C LYS A 401 -12.23 11.32 -2.51
N LEU A 402 -12.86 11.26 -1.34
CA LEU A 402 -12.80 10.10 -0.45
C LEU A 402 -13.87 9.10 -0.87
N ILE A 403 -13.44 7.87 -1.18
CA ILE A 403 -14.34 6.76 -1.47
C ILE A 403 -14.49 5.91 -0.21
N VAL A 404 -15.69 5.89 0.35
CA VAL A 404 -16.02 5.14 1.56
C VAL A 404 -16.66 3.82 1.15
N ARG A 405 -16.07 2.70 1.59
CA ARG A 405 -16.60 1.34 1.39
C ARG A 405 -16.83 0.64 2.71
N ASP A 406 -17.81 -0.25 2.75
CA ASP A 406 -18.00 -1.16 3.89
C ASP A 406 -17.07 -2.39 3.82
N GLY A 407 -17.14 -3.22 4.86
CA GLY A 407 -16.36 -4.45 4.94
C GLY A 407 -16.75 -5.49 3.89
N MET A 408 -17.93 -5.38 3.31
CA MET A 408 -18.42 -6.23 2.21
C MET A 408 -18.16 -5.62 0.83
N ASN A 409 -17.31 -4.59 0.77
CA ASN A 409 -16.85 -3.91 -0.45
C ASN A 409 -17.91 -3.10 -1.20
N ASN A 410 -19.05 -2.80 -0.57
CA ASN A 410 -20.03 -1.89 -1.15
C ASN A 410 -19.58 -0.44 -0.98
N THR A 411 -19.67 0.36 -2.05
CA THR A 411 -19.48 1.81 -1.95
C THR A 411 -20.66 2.43 -1.21
N LEU A 412 -20.37 3.09 -0.09
CA LEU A 412 -21.36 3.83 0.70
C LEU A 412 -21.41 5.29 0.26
N ALA A 413 -20.26 5.92 0.08
CA ALA A 413 -20.20 7.35 -0.25
C ALA A 413 -18.98 7.70 -1.10
N VAL A 414 -19.13 8.78 -1.86
CA VAL A 414 -18.06 9.50 -2.53
C VAL A 414 -18.14 10.92 -2.01
N LEU A 415 -17.21 11.30 -1.15
CA LEU A 415 -17.24 12.56 -0.40
C LEU A 415 -16.12 13.47 -0.91
N PRO A 416 -16.32 14.80 -0.94
CA PRO A 416 -15.23 15.72 -1.23
C PRO A 416 -14.15 15.62 -0.15
N VAL A 417 -12.88 15.80 -0.55
CA VAL A 417 -11.79 16.05 0.38
C VAL A 417 -11.52 17.54 0.38
N GLU A 418 -11.66 18.18 1.54
CA GLU A 418 -11.40 19.60 1.68
C GLU A 418 -9.89 19.86 1.67
N ARG A 419 -9.43 20.79 0.84
CA ARG A 419 -8.02 21.22 0.86
C ARG A 419 -7.84 22.26 1.97
N LYS A 420 -6.91 22.00 2.87
CA LYS A 420 -6.41 22.99 3.83
C LYS A 420 -5.02 23.42 3.39
N ASP A 421 -4.97 24.23 2.35
CA ASP A 421 -3.73 24.88 1.94
C ASP A 421 -3.39 25.93 3.03
N PRO A 422 -2.18 25.89 3.62
CA PRO A 422 -1.80 26.85 4.62
C PRO A 422 -1.68 28.25 3.98
N SER A 423 -2.22 29.26 4.65
CA SER A 423 -1.99 30.64 4.23
C SER A 423 -0.53 31.02 4.53
N LEU A 424 0.09 31.86 3.68
CA LEU A 424 1.49 32.31 3.92
C LEU A 424 1.78 32.75 5.36
N PRO A 425 0.91 33.50 6.06
CA PRO A 425 1.15 33.94 7.44
C PRO A 425 1.26 32.81 8.48
N GLU A 426 0.69 31.63 8.19
CA GLU A 426 0.75 30.46 9.08
C GLU A 426 2.07 29.69 8.94
N LEU A 427 2.85 30.00 7.89
CA LEU A 427 4.11 29.36 7.59
C LEU A 427 5.31 30.01 8.30
N LYS A 428 6.43 29.31 8.24
CA LYS A 428 7.73 29.71 8.76
C LYS A 428 8.79 29.49 7.70
N ALA A 429 9.54 30.53 7.36
CA ALA A 429 10.57 30.48 6.33
C ALA A 429 11.97 30.60 6.94
N PHE A 430 12.86 29.69 6.59
CA PHE A 430 14.30 29.83 6.79
C PHE A 430 14.89 30.57 5.59
N ILE A 431 15.56 31.70 5.82
CA ILE A 431 16.13 32.50 4.73
C ILE A 431 17.65 32.34 4.76
N TYR A 432 18.21 31.83 3.67
CA TYR A 432 19.65 31.76 3.44
C TYR A 432 20.00 32.59 2.21
N GLY A 433 20.51 33.80 2.42
CA GLY A 433 20.73 34.73 1.32
C GLY A 433 20.91 36.16 1.81
N SER A 434 20.63 37.11 0.93
CA SER A 434 20.90 38.52 1.16
C SER A 434 19.69 39.30 1.67
N CYS A 435 19.92 40.59 1.90
CA CYS A 435 18.85 41.54 2.22
C CYS A 435 17.78 41.64 1.13
N VAL A 436 18.09 41.25 -0.11
CA VAL A 436 17.15 41.25 -1.23
C VAL A 436 15.94 40.37 -0.93
N THR A 437 16.16 39.15 -0.43
CA THR A 437 15.06 38.27 -0.02
C THR A 437 14.46 38.76 1.30
N ARG A 438 15.29 39.10 2.29
CA ARG A 438 14.80 39.46 3.63
C ARG A 438 13.90 40.70 3.63
N ASP A 439 14.14 41.65 2.74
CA ASP A 439 13.35 42.89 2.63
C ASP A 439 11.92 42.61 2.13
N ALA A 440 11.72 41.62 1.26
CA ALA A 440 10.39 41.18 0.85
C ALA A 440 9.55 40.67 2.04
N PHE A 441 10.17 40.08 3.06
CA PHE A 441 9.51 39.62 4.27
C PHE A 441 9.02 40.75 5.21
N ASN A 442 9.26 42.01 4.85
CA ASN A 442 8.63 43.15 5.53
C ASN A 442 7.25 43.51 4.95
N LEU A 443 6.86 42.89 3.83
CA LEU A 443 5.52 43.05 3.26
C LEU A 443 4.46 42.36 4.13
N SER A 444 3.23 42.85 4.07
CA SER A 444 2.11 42.27 4.81
C SER A 444 1.73 40.88 4.28
N GLY A 445 1.42 39.98 5.20
CA GLY A 445 0.99 38.61 4.87
C GLY A 445 2.12 37.64 4.51
N MET A 446 3.39 38.04 4.69
CA MET A 446 4.53 37.14 4.55
C MET A 446 4.61 36.14 5.71
N PRO A 447 5.21 34.96 5.51
CA PRO A 447 5.49 34.00 6.58
C PRO A 447 6.37 34.57 7.69
N ALA A 448 6.28 33.99 8.89
CA ALA A 448 7.24 34.31 9.94
C ALA A 448 8.66 33.84 9.54
N VAL A 449 9.67 34.64 9.82
CA VAL A 449 11.07 34.25 9.58
C VAL A 449 11.53 33.34 10.72
N ALA A 450 11.80 32.07 10.41
CA ALA A 450 12.30 31.08 11.36
C ALA A 450 13.74 31.40 11.78
N ASP A 451 14.61 31.62 10.77
CA ASP A 451 15.94 32.18 10.94
C ASP A 451 16.37 32.86 9.62
N TYR A 452 17.37 33.73 9.71
CA TYR A 452 17.97 34.45 8.60
C TYR A 452 19.49 34.38 8.70
N VAL A 453 20.12 33.75 7.72
CA VAL A 453 21.56 33.65 7.56
C VAL A 453 21.97 34.46 6.34
N ALA A 454 22.78 35.49 6.57
CA ALA A 454 23.24 36.44 5.57
C ALA A 454 24.75 36.61 5.63
N ARG A 455 25.33 37.21 4.58
CA ARG A 455 26.76 37.48 4.46
C ARG A 455 27.63 36.24 4.62
N SER A 456 27.14 35.08 4.18
CA SER A 456 27.84 33.80 4.30
C SER A 456 27.68 33.02 2.99
N PRO A 457 28.48 33.34 1.95
CA PRO A 457 28.56 32.58 0.71
C PRO A 457 28.75 31.08 0.97
N LEU A 458 28.18 30.22 0.12
CA LEU A 458 28.23 28.76 0.29
C LEU A 458 29.65 28.22 0.43
N LEU A 459 30.59 28.79 -0.33
CA LEU A 459 32.01 28.45 -0.25
C LEU A 459 32.57 28.63 1.18
N SER A 460 32.15 29.67 1.88
CA SER A 460 32.51 29.85 3.29
C SER A 460 31.67 28.95 4.20
N ALA A 461 30.34 28.95 4.02
CA ALA A 461 29.40 28.29 4.92
C ALA A 461 29.63 26.77 5.02
N MET A 462 30.02 26.14 3.91
CA MET A 462 30.32 24.70 3.80
C MET A 462 31.82 24.37 3.83
N GLY A 463 32.66 25.38 4.08
CA GLY A 463 34.10 25.26 4.26
C GLY A 463 34.47 24.86 5.69
N GLU A 464 35.74 24.51 5.89
CA GLU A 464 36.26 24.20 7.22
C GLU A 464 36.28 25.44 8.11
N LYS A 465 36.11 25.22 9.42
CA LYS A 465 36.17 26.29 10.43
C LYS A 465 37.56 26.91 10.42
N PRO A 466 37.69 28.22 10.12
CA PRO A 466 38.99 28.87 10.05
C PRO A 466 39.64 28.91 11.43
N ASP A 467 40.94 28.64 11.49
CA ASP A 467 41.76 29.03 12.62
C ASP A 467 42.18 30.48 12.44
N LEU A 468 41.63 31.35 13.26
CA LEU A 468 41.96 32.77 13.25
C LEU A 468 43.29 33.04 13.99
N GLY A 469 43.74 32.18 14.91
CA GLY A 469 44.95 32.46 15.70
C GLY A 469 44.86 33.78 16.48
N ASP A 470 45.99 34.50 16.61
CA ASP A 470 46.12 35.77 17.33
C ASP A 470 45.72 36.99 16.46
N VAL A 471 44.59 36.95 15.75
CA VAL A 471 44.08 38.18 15.11
C VAL A 471 43.62 39.14 16.19
N ASP A 472 44.03 40.40 16.11
CA ASP A 472 43.57 41.47 17.03
C ASP A 472 42.05 41.75 16.92
N GLY A 473 41.43 41.28 15.83
CA GLY A 473 40.00 41.44 15.55
C GLY A 473 39.08 40.47 16.28
N SER A 474 37.88 40.94 16.62
CA SER A 474 36.83 40.10 17.21
C SER A 474 35.44 40.57 16.79
N PRO A 475 34.48 39.66 16.50
CA PRO A 475 33.08 40.03 16.28
C PRO A 475 32.47 40.85 17.43
N ARG A 476 33.04 40.76 18.64
CA ARG A 476 32.63 41.55 19.81
C ARG A 476 32.83 43.06 19.63
N GLN A 477 33.68 43.49 18.70
CA GLN A 477 33.93 44.90 18.39
C GLN A 477 32.73 45.55 17.66
N LEU A 478 31.88 44.74 17.01
CA LEU A 478 30.69 45.22 16.33
C LEU A 478 29.60 45.62 17.33
N SER A 479 29.04 46.81 17.16
CA SER A 479 27.97 47.34 18.01
C SER A 479 26.61 46.69 17.73
N SER A 480 26.35 46.30 16.47
CA SER A 480 25.12 45.62 16.07
C SER A 480 25.15 44.13 16.44
N ALA A 481 24.19 43.71 17.26
CA ALA A 481 24.02 42.30 17.61
C ALA A 481 23.75 41.40 16.38
N PHE A 482 23.09 41.94 15.35
CA PHE A 482 22.86 41.24 14.10
C PHE A 482 24.17 41.05 13.32
N GLN A 483 24.95 42.11 13.12
CA GLN A 483 26.25 42.03 12.44
C GLN A 483 27.22 41.09 13.14
N ARG A 484 27.28 41.18 14.49
CA ARG A 484 28.07 40.25 15.30
C ARG A 484 27.69 38.79 15.05
N ARG A 485 26.39 38.48 15.11
CA ARG A 485 25.88 37.11 14.91
C ARG A 485 26.18 36.60 13.50
N MET A 486 26.09 37.44 12.48
CA MET A 486 26.44 37.05 11.10
C MET A 486 27.89 36.57 11.01
N VAL A 487 28.83 37.37 11.52
CA VAL A 487 30.26 37.02 11.50
C VAL A 487 30.54 35.79 12.35
N GLU A 488 29.96 35.70 13.55
CA GLU A 488 30.12 34.54 14.43
C GLU A 488 29.59 33.25 13.80
N ARG A 489 28.46 33.30 13.09
CA ARG A 489 27.87 32.13 12.40
C ARG A 489 28.75 31.64 11.27
N ASP A 490 29.32 32.57 10.49
CA ASP A 490 30.20 32.24 9.37
C ASP A 490 31.54 31.65 9.86
N LEU A 491 32.13 32.22 10.91
CA LEU A 491 33.35 31.69 11.53
C LEU A 491 33.13 30.33 12.20
N ASN A 492 31.96 30.09 12.79
CA ASN A 492 31.66 28.82 13.47
C ASN A 492 31.01 27.78 12.56
N LYS A 493 30.82 28.07 11.27
CA LYS A 493 30.14 27.16 10.32
C LYS A 493 28.80 26.70 10.85
N SER A 494 27.99 27.63 11.36
CA SER A 494 26.74 27.29 12.05
C SER A 494 25.59 26.87 11.12
N LEU A 495 25.72 27.07 9.80
CA LEU A 495 24.63 26.80 8.86
C LEU A 495 24.10 25.35 8.93
N PRO A 496 24.92 24.29 8.91
CA PRO A 496 24.44 22.91 9.02
C PRO A 496 23.60 22.67 10.29
N THR A 497 24.11 23.09 11.45
CA THR A 497 23.38 22.97 12.73
C THR A 497 22.08 23.76 12.73
N LEU A 498 22.08 24.98 12.18
CA LEU A 498 20.87 25.80 12.12
C LEU A 498 19.80 25.17 11.23
N LEU A 499 20.18 24.54 10.11
CA LEU A 499 19.24 23.86 9.21
C LEU A 499 18.61 22.63 9.89
N GLU A 500 19.39 21.90 10.69
CA GLU A 500 18.91 20.75 11.44
C GLU A 500 17.98 21.16 12.61
N GLU A 501 18.35 22.18 13.38
CA GLU A 501 17.70 22.51 14.64
C GLU A 501 16.53 23.50 14.50
N THR A 502 16.40 24.22 13.39
CA THR A 502 15.40 25.27 13.22
C THR A 502 14.16 24.75 12.47
N PRO A 503 12.99 24.59 13.12
CA PRO A 503 11.78 24.13 12.42
C PRO A 503 11.28 25.19 11.43
N HIS A 504 11.20 24.81 10.16
CA HIS A 504 10.73 25.67 9.07
C HIS A 504 9.92 24.86 8.04
N HIS A 505 8.97 25.54 7.40
CA HIS A 505 8.13 24.98 6.34
C HIS A 505 8.79 25.20 4.98
N LEU A 506 9.40 26.38 4.78
CA LEU A 506 10.02 26.81 3.53
C LEU A 506 11.49 27.18 3.77
N MET A 507 12.36 26.93 2.80
CA MET A 507 13.72 27.43 2.77
C MET A 507 13.92 28.32 1.54
N ILE A 508 14.15 29.62 1.74
CA ILE A 508 14.35 30.56 0.64
C ILE A 508 15.84 30.83 0.47
N VAL A 509 16.35 30.60 -0.74
CA VAL A 509 17.76 30.80 -1.08
C VAL A 509 17.92 31.88 -2.14
N ASP A 510 18.81 32.86 -1.93
CA ASP A 510 19.30 33.74 -3.00
C ASP A 510 20.83 33.79 -3.01
N LEU A 511 21.41 34.03 -4.18
CA LEU A 511 22.85 33.96 -4.41
C LEU A 511 23.52 35.35 -4.48
N ILE A 512 22.83 36.43 -4.09
CA ILE A 512 23.38 37.79 -4.20
C ILE A 512 24.56 38.00 -3.25
N ASP A 513 24.56 37.36 -2.08
CA ASP A 513 25.66 37.44 -1.11
C ASP A 513 26.93 36.69 -1.55
N GLU A 514 26.85 35.81 -2.55
CA GLU A 514 28.02 35.15 -3.14
C GLU A 514 29.02 36.13 -3.77
N ARG A 515 28.59 37.37 -4.05
CA ARG A 515 29.48 38.46 -4.49
C ARG A 515 30.59 38.80 -3.48
N LEU A 516 30.42 38.42 -2.22
CA LEU A 516 31.37 38.71 -1.16
C LEU A 516 32.62 37.85 -1.31
N ALA A 517 33.78 38.46 -1.11
CA ALA A 517 35.04 37.72 -1.14
C ALA A 517 35.08 36.70 0.01
N VAL A 518 35.46 35.47 -0.31
CA VAL A 518 35.75 34.41 0.66
C VAL A 518 37.26 34.24 0.72
N HIS A 519 37.81 34.38 1.92
CA HIS A 519 39.19 34.06 2.18
C HIS A 519 39.32 32.57 2.49
N VAL A 520 40.26 31.90 1.83
CA VAL A 520 40.52 30.46 1.98
C VAL A 520 42.01 30.25 2.20
N ASP A 521 42.35 29.52 3.25
CA ASP A 521 43.71 29.08 3.55
C ASP A 521 43.73 27.59 3.95
N ASP A 522 44.85 27.13 4.48
CA ASP A 522 45.09 25.77 4.94
C ASP A 522 44.33 25.39 6.23
N THR A 523 43.77 26.37 6.95
CA THR A 523 43.00 26.13 8.18
C THR A 523 41.50 26.18 7.95
N GLY A 524 41.03 26.99 6.99
CA GLY A 524 39.63 26.99 6.58
C GLY A 524 39.25 28.17 5.72
N ALA A 525 37.96 28.53 5.77
CA ALA A 525 37.42 29.63 4.98
C ALA A 525 36.63 30.62 5.84
N TYR A 526 36.62 31.90 5.48
CA TYR A 526 35.66 32.86 6.04
C TYR A 526 35.32 33.97 5.05
N THR A 527 34.16 34.56 5.24
CA THR A 527 33.67 35.66 4.40
C THR A 527 34.32 36.96 4.82
N LYS A 528 34.99 37.64 3.89
CA LYS A 528 35.52 39.00 4.07
C LYS A 528 34.43 40.06 3.85
N SER A 529 33.35 39.96 4.62
CA SER A 529 32.27 40.96 4.64
C SER A 529 32.76 42.29 5.21
N ASN A 530 31.99 43.37 5.01
CA ASN A 530 32.32 44.67 5.62
C ASN A 530 32.31 44.57 7.15
N GLU A 531 31.40 43.78 7.70
CA GLU A 531 31.30 43.50 9.13
C GLU A 531 32.53 42.73 9.66
N ALA A 532 33.03 41.75 8.90
CA ALA A 532 34.26 41.04 9.27
C ALA A 532 35.47 41.99 9.28
N LYS A 533 35.56 42.88 8.29
CA LYS A 533 36.61 43.92 8.22
C LYS A 533 36.50 44.93 9.37
N GLU A 534 35.29 45.40 9.68
CA GLU A 534 35.04 46.31 10.81
C GLU A 534 35.34 45.65 12.16
N ALA A 535 35.12 44.33 12.26
CA ALA A 535 35.53 43.52 13.40
C ALA A 535 37.05 43.24 13.45
N GLY A 536 37.85 43.82 12.56
CA GLY A 536 39.30 43.66 12.52
C GLY A 536 39.78 42.29 12.04
N LEU A 537 38.92 41.49 11.40
CA LEU A 537 39.29 40.14 10.94
C LEU A 537 40.10 40.24 9.65
N HIS A 538 41.41 39.99 9.75
CA HIS A 538 42.34 39.98 8.64
C HIS A 538 43.39 38.88 8.80
N LYS A 539 43.64 38.12 7.73
CA LYS A 539 44.78 37.20 7.63
C LYS A 539 45.58 37.53 6.37
N ASP A 540 46.91 37.55 6.51
CA ASP A 540 47.85 37.85 5.42
C ASP A 540 48.12 36.63 4.54
N SER A 541 48.04 35.41 5.10
CA SER A 541 48.17 34.14 4.39
C SER A 541 46.84 33.71 3.79
N GLY A 542 46.82 33.12 2.59
CA GLY A 542 45.62 32.55 1.97
C GLY A 542 45.31 33.17 0.61
N THR A 543 44.18 32.75 0.01
CA THR A 543 43.69 33.25 -1.28
C THR A 543 42.27 33.79 -1.12
N GLU A 544 41.98 34.89 -1.81
CA GLU A 544 40.62 35.44 -1.87
C GLU A 544 39.92 34.98 -3.16
N PHE A 545 38.74 34.40 -2.98
CA PHE A 545 37.87 34.02 -4.08
C PHE A 545 36.62 34.87 -4.11
N THR A 546 36.27 35.33 -5.30
CA THR A 546 34.98 35.93 -5.65
C THR A 546 34.40 35.15 -6.82
N PRO A 547 33.12 35.35 -7.19
CA PRO A 547 32.55 34.74 -8.39
C PRO A 547 33.29 35.05 -9.69
N LEU A 548 34.11 36.12 -9.70
CA LEU A 548 34.93 36.53 -10.85
C LEU A 548 36.36 35.97 -10.79
N SER A 549 36.76 35.33 -9.69
CA SER A 549 38.10 34.76 -9.54
C SER A 549 38.25 33.47 -10.36
N PRO A 550 39.38 33.29 -11.07
CA PRO A 550 39.70 32.00 -11.67
C PRO A 550 39.71 30.89 -10.61
N GLY A 551 39.01 29.78 -10.88
CA GLY A 551 38.95 28.64 -9.96
C GLY A 551 37.88 28.72 -8.85
N PHE A 552 37.07 29.78 -8.78
CA PHE A 552 35.96 29.85 -7.83
C PHE A 552 34.88 28.80 -8.09
N MET A 553 34.41 28.68 -9.34
CA MET A 553 33.25 27.82 -9.67
C MET A 553 33.40 26.35 -9.25
N PRO A 554 34.55 25.68 -9.43
CA PRO A 554 34.74 24.31 -8.92
C PRO A 554 34.61 24.21 -7.39
N LEU A 555 35.22 25.12 -6.64
CA LEU A 555 35.12 25.13 -5.18
C LEU A 555 33.70 25.41 -4.71
N TRP A 556 32.99 26.29 -5.43
CA TRP A 556 31.60 26.61 -5.16
C TRP A 556 30.65 25.45 -5.49
N ASP A 557 30.85 24.72 -6.58
CA ASP A 557 30.06 23.51 -6.90
C ASP A 557 30.22 22.42 -5.83
N ASP A 558 31.44 22.21 -5.32
CA ASP A 558 31.69 21.30 -4.19
C ASP A 558 30.93 21.75 -2.93
N ALA A 559 30.87 23.05 -2.66
CA ALA A 559 30.09 23.61 -1.56
C ALA A 559 28.58 23.41 -1.77
N VAL A 560 28.05 23.62 -2.98
CA VAL A 560 26.65 23.34 -3.31
C VAL A 560 26.32 21.86 -3.14
N ALA A 561 27.24 20.96 -3.51
CA ALA A 561 27.04 19.52 -3.30
C ALA A 561 26.90 19.17 -1.82
N LYS A 562 27.75 19.71 -0.94
CA LYS A 562 27.61 19.55 0.51
C LYS A 562 26.30 20.14 1.04
N PHE A 563 25.92 21.31 0.55
CA PHE A 563 24.67 21.96 0.95
C PHE A 563 23.43 21.16 0.52
N ALA A 564 23.47 20.53 -0.66
CA ALA A 564 22.40 19.68 -1.17
C ALA A 564 22.11 18.47 -0.26
N GLU A 565 23.12 17.97 0.47
CA GLU A 565 22.95 16.87 1.44
C GLU A 565 22.22 17.31 2.72
N LEU A 566 22.14 18.61 3.00
CA LEU A 566 21.57 19.17 4.23
C LEU A 566 20.11 19.63 4.08
N VAL A 567 19.61 19.73 2.86
CA VAL A 567 18.30 20.35 2.57
C VAL A 567 17.33 19.34 1.95
N GLN A 568 16.03 19.56 2.18
CA GLN A 568 14.96 18.85 1.49
C GLN A 568 14.61 19.62 0.21
N PRO A 569 14.94 19.14 -1.00
CA PRO A 569 14.79 19.92 -2.24
C PRO A 569 13.37 20.46 -2.46
N GLU A 570 12.35 19.71 -2.04
CA GLU A 570 10.93 20.08 -2.11
C GLU A 570 10.54 21.29 -1.23
N ARG A 571 11.36 21.63 -0.23
CA ARG A 571 11.15 22.83 0.62
C ARG A 571 11.96 24.03 0.16
N VAL A 572 12.90 23.83 -0.76
CA VAL A 572 13.80 24.89 -1.24
C VAL A 572 13.10 25.70 -2.33
N ILE A 573 13.13 27.02 -2.16
CA ILE A 573 12.70 28.00 -3.14
C ILE A 573 13.91 28.87 -3.47
N LEU A 574 14.42 28.72 -4.69
CA LEU A 574 15.49 29.54 -5.24
C LEU A 574 14.90 30.86 -5.74
N ASN A 575 15.22 31.94 -5.04
CA ASN A 575 15.00 33.29 -5.48
C ASN A 575 16.07 33.67 -6.53
N LYS A 576 15.74 33.45 -7.81
CA LYS A 576 16.63 33.62 -8.95
C LYS A 576 16.60 35.07 -9.43
N ILE A 577 17.35 35.91 -8.73
CA ILE A 577 17.42 37.35 -8.94
C ILE A 577 18.80 37.79 -9.43
N TYR A 578 18.83 38.58 -10.51
CA TYR A 578 20.05 39.14 -11.09
C TYR A 578 20.23 40.60 -10.68
N TRP A 579 21.46 41.12 -10.73
CA TRP A 579 21.73 42.53 -10.50
C TRP A 579 21.02 43.38 -11.57
N ALA A 580 20.38 44.46 -11.16
CA ALA A 580 19.77 45.43 -12.05
C ALA A 580 20.83 46.07 -12.95
N GLU A 581 20.54 46.19 -14.24
CA GLU A 581 21.43 46.87 -15.20
C GLU A 581 21.25 48.39 -15.21
N MET A 582 20.06 48.85 -14.83
CA MET A 582 19.66 50.26 -14.81
C MET A 582 18.94 50.60 -13.51
N ASP A 583 18.93 51.89 -13.17
CA ASP A 583 18.06 52.42 -12.13
C ASP A 583 16.65 52.73 -12.64
N ASN A 584 15.74 53.09 -11.72
CA ASN A 584 14.37 53.49 -11.99
C ASN A 584 14.22 54.82 -12.79
N HIS A 585 15.33 55.50 -13.11
CA HIS A 585 15.36 56.66 -14.01
C HIS A 585 15.87 56.29 -15.42
N GLY A 586 16.27 55.03 -15.64
CA GLY A 586 16.79 54.54 -16.91
C GLY A 586 18.30 54.77 -17.09
N GLU A 587 19.02 55.15 -16.03
CA GLU A 587 20.47 55.31 -16.08
C GLU A 587 21.17 53.98 -15.84
N GLY A 588 22.16 53.66 -16.67
CA GLY A 588 22.95 52.44 -16.54
C GLY A 588 23.87 52.46 -15.32
N LEU A 589 24.05 51.30 -14.67
CA LEU A 589 24.89 51.16 -13.47
C LEU A 589 26.35 50.79 -13.77
N GLU A 590 26.69 50.49 -15.03
CA GLU A 590 28.07 50.38 -15.51
C GLU A 590 28.63 51.78 -15.87
N PRO A 591 29.95 52.05 -15.68
CA PRO A 591 30.97 51.17 -15.13
C PRO A 591 31.08 51.24 -13.59
N GLN A 592 30.15 51.92 -12.92
CA GLN A 592 30.20 52.11 -11.46
C GLN A 592 30.16 50.79 -10.71
N TYR A 593 29.41 49.82 -11.24
CA TYR A 593 29.34 48.45 -10.75
C TYR A 593 29.58 47.48 -11.92
N PRO A 594 30.37 46.41 -11.72
CA PRO A 594 30.62 45.37 -12.74
C PRO A 594 29.42 44.43 -12.88
N VAL A 595 28.25 44.97 -13.22
CA VAL A 595 26.97 44.28 -13.31
C VAL A 595 27.03 43.12 -14.30
N ARG A 596 27.58 43.35 -15.50
CA ARG A 596 27.58 42.33 -16.55
C ARG A 596 28.34 41.07 -16.12
N ALA A 597 29.53 41.26 -15.52
CA ALA A 597 30.36 40.16 -15.07
C ALA A 597 29.70 39.36 -13.93
N HIS A 598 29.04 40.04 -12.98
CA HIS A 598 28.33 39.36 -11.90
C HIS A 598 27.08 38.62 -12.37
N ASN A 599 26.32 39.18 -13.31
CA ASN A 599 25.16 38.50 -13.88
C ASN A 599 25.56 37.27 -14.71
N GLU A 600 26.71 37.31 -15.38
CA GLU A 600 27.27 36.14 -16.05
C GLU A 600 27.66 35.04 -15.06
N ALA A 601 28.34 35.39 -13.96
CA ALA A 601 28.68 34.46 -12.89
C ALA A 601 27.42 33.86 -12.23
N LEU A 602 26.42 34.70 -11.87
CA LEU A 602 25.14 34.26 -11.32
C LEU A 602 24.42 33.29 -12.26
N ARG A 603 24.46 33.51 -13.57
CA ARG A 603 23.85 32.58 -14.55
C ARG A 603 24.48 31.20 -14.48
N ALA A 604 25.81 31.11 -14.39
CA ALA A 604 26.51 29.84 -14.21
C ALA A 604 26.16 29.19 -12.87
N MET A 605 26.14 29.97 -11.79
CA MET A 605 25.83 29.49 -10.44
C MET A 605 24.40 28.97 -10.32
N TYR A 606 23.41 29.68 -10.84
CA TYR A 606 22.01 29.23 -10.85
C TYR A 606 21.85 27.91 -11.62
N ALA A 607 22.49 27.78 -12.78
CA ALA A 607 22.45 26.53 -13.54
C ALA A 607 23.04 25.34 -12.74
N THR A 608 24.16 25.55 -12.04
CA THR A 608 24.75 24.54 -11.17
C THR A 608 23.86 24.23 -9.97
N PHE A 609 23.30 25.24 -9.30
CA PHE A 609 22.41 25.05 -8.15
C PHE A 609 21.17 24.23 -8.51
N GLU A 610 20.48 24.60 -9.60
CA GLU A 610 19.29 23.89 -10.09
C GLU A 610 19.60 22.45 -10.53
N ALA A 611 20.81 22.19 -11.04
CA ALA A 611 21.25 20.84 -11.40
C ALA A 611 21.51 19.95 -10.17
N ARG A 612 21.96 20.54 -9.06
CA ARG A 612 22.25 19.81 -7.80
C ARG A 612 21.02 19.66 -6.91
N ILE A 613 20.15 20.67 -6.89
CA ILE A 613 18.99 20.77 -6.00
C ILE A 613 17.75 21.04 -6.87
N PRO A 614 16.93 20.02 -7.18
CA PRO A 614 15.72 20.18 -7.98
C PRO A 614 14.63 20.87 -7.15
N CYS A 615 14.73 22.19 -7.07
CA CYS A 615 13.92 23.07 -6.22
C CYS A 615 12.91 23.91 -7.02
N HIS A 616 12.04 24.62 -6.31
CA HIS A 616 11.17 25.62 -6.92
C HIS A 616 11.96 26.90 -7.23
N VAL A 617 11.63 27.59 -8.32
CA VAL A 617 12.36 28.79 -8.76
C VAL A 617 11.41 29.96 -8.93
N ILE A 618 11.76 31.11 -8.35
CA ILE A 618 11.10 32.40 -8.61
C ILE A 618 12.02 33.20 -9.53
N SER A 619 11.50 33.62 -10.69
CA SER A 619 12.18 34.46 -11.67
C SER A 619 11.43 35.78 -11.86
N TYR A 620 12.12 36.78 -12.39
CA TYR A 620 11.63 38.16 -12.48
C TYR A 620 11.53 38.62 -13.94
N PRO A 621 10.44 39.31 -14.32
CA PRO A 621 10.40 40.08 -15.56
C PRO A 621 11.49 41.17 -15.59
N ASP A 622 12.08 41.39 -16.76
CA ASP A 622 13.15 42.39 -16.93
C ASP A 622 12.66 43.80 -16.60
N GLU A 623 11.37 44.09 -16.82
CA GLU A 623 10.77 45.41 -16.63
C GLU A 623 10.71 45.85 -15.16
N ILE A 624 10.71 44.90 -14.23
CA ILE A 624 10.66 45.19 -12.79
C ILE A 624 12.04 45.09 -12.12
N LEU A 625 13.03 44.50 -12.81
CA LEU A 625 14.37 44.27 -12.28
C LEU A 625 15.25 45.52 -12.42
N VAL A 626 14.83 46.60 -11.78
CA VAL A 626 15.52 47.90 -11.79
C VAL A 626 15.92 48.32 -10.38
N ALA A 627 17.08 48.99 -10.28
CA ALA A 627 17.56 49.51 -9.01
C ALA A 627 16.77 50.76 -8.59
N ASP A 628 16.51 50.91 -7.31
CA ASP A 628 15.90 52.10 -6.73
C ASP A 628 17.00 53.12 -6.41
N ARG A 629 17.02 54.22 -7.18
CA ARG A 629 17.97 55.32 -7.00
C ARG A 629 17.81 55.99 -5.64
N GLU A 630 16.59 56.00 -5.12
CA GLU A 630 16.22 56.59 -3.84
C GLU A 630 16.18 55.56 -2.70
N HIS A 631 16.76 54.38 -2.89
CA HIS A 631 16.73 53.32 -1.88
C HIS A 631 17.35 53.78 -0.56
N ARG A 632 16.75 53.36 0.56
CA ARG A 632 17.18 53.71 1.94
C ARG A 632 18.64 53.38 2.26
N TRP A 633 19.27 52.50 1.48
CA TRP A 633 20.65 52.05 1.63
C TRP A 633 21.59 52.54 0.50
N ASN A 634 21.19 53.61 -0.19
CA ASN A 634 21.82 54.17 -1.40
C ASN A 634 21.67 53.27 -2.63
N LEU A 635 21.91 53.86 -3.81
CA LEU A 635 21.86 53.16 -5.09
C LEU A 635 22.92 52.05 -5.14
N THR A 636 22.48 50.81 -5.38
CA THR A 636 23.33 49.67 -5.77
C THR A 636 22.53 48.76 -6.70
N PRO A 637 23.17 47.89 -7.51
CA PRO A 637 22.47 47.00 -8.45
C PRO A 637 21.56 45.95 -7.80
N PHE A 638 21.62 45.78 -6.48
CA PHE A 638 20.83 44.81 -5.72
C PHE A 638 19.92 45.48 -4.69
N HIS A 639 19.65 46.77 -4.86
CA HIS A 639 18.65 47.52 -4.11
C HIS A 639 17.52 47.89 -5.06
N TYR A 640 16.48 47.06 -5.12
CA TYR A 640 15.44 47.15 -6.15
C TYR A 640 14.26 48.02 -5.76
N VAL A 641 13.49 48.44 -6.77
CA VAL A 641 12.17 49.02 -6.60
C VAL A 641 11.20 48.05 -5.92
N SER A 642 10.14 48.58 -5.30
CA SER A 642 9.16 47.78 -4.55
C SER A 642 8.46 46.69 -5.38
N GLY A 643 8.38 46.87 -6.70
CA GLY A 643 7.78 45.89 -7.62
C GLY A 643 8.44 44.51 -7.55
N VAL A 644 9.76 44.45 -7.34
CA VAL A 644 10.50 43.19 -7.17
C VAL A 644 10.01 42.42 -5.93
N TYR A 645 9.85 43.12 -4.81
CA TYR A 645 9.41 42.48 -3.56
C TYR A 645 7.94 42.04 -3.63
N GLN A 646 7.09 42.81 -4.32
CA GLN A 646 5.69 42.43 -4.56
C GLN A 646 5.59 41.19 -5.45
N HIS A 647 6.36 41.15 -6.54
CA HIS A 647 6.44 39.99 -7.42
C HIS A 647 6.91 38.73 -6.68
N PHE A 648 7.94 38.85 -5.85
CA PHE A 648 8.40 37.73 -5.00
C PHE A 648 7.28 37.19 -4.11
N ARG A 649 6.52 38.08 -3.44
CA ARG A 649 5.39 37.69 -2.60
C ARG A 649 4.31 36.98 -3.39
N ASP A 650 3.93 37.52 -4.55
CA ASP A 650 2.84 36.97 -5.35
C ASP A 650 3.23 35.58 -5.93
N GLU A 651 4.47 35.40 -6.36
CA GLU A 651 4.99 34.08 -6.75
C GLU A 651 5.10 33.13 -5.57
N LEU A 652 5.45 33.60 -4.37
CA LEU A 652 5.48 32.77 -3.17
C LEU A 652 4.06 32.31 -2.78
N VAL A 653 3.05 33.17 -2.89
CA VAL A 653 1.63 32.80 -2.69
C VAL A 653 1.24 31.71 -3.68
N ARG A 654 1.58 31.89 -4.95
CA ARG A 654 1.28 30.93 -6.01
C ARG A 654 1.94 29.59 -5.73
N LEU A 655 3.24 29.59 -5.41
CA LEU A 655 4.00 28.38 -5.08
C LEU A 655 3.43 27.66 -3.86
N VAL A 656 3.06 28.36 -2.80
CA VAL A 656 2.47 27.72 -1.61
C VAL A 656 1.07 27.16 -1.86
N SER A 657 0.35 27.75 -2.81
CA SER A 657 -0.94 27.21 -3.26
C SER A 657 -0.76 26.01 -4.21
N ASP A 658 0.35 25.98 -4.96
CA ASP A 658 0.70 24.92 -5.92
C ASP A 658 1.48 23.74 -5.29
N LEU A 659 2.14 23.96 -4.15
CA LEU A 659 2.83 22.98 -3.29
C LEU A 659 1.82 22.12 -2.55
#